data_AF-A0A409VW55-F1
#
_entry.id   AF-A0A409VW55-F1
#
_cell.length_a   1.000
_cell.length_b   1.000
_cell.length_c   1.000
_cell.angle_alpha   90.00
_cell.angle_beta   90.00
_cell.angle_gamma   90.00
#
_symmetry.space_group_name_H-M   'P 1'
#
loop_
_entity.id
_entity.type
_entity.pdbx_description
1 polymer ?
#
loop_
_entity_poly.entity_id
_entity_poly.type
_entity_poly.pdbx_seq_one_letter_code
_entity_poly.pdbx_strand_id
1 'polypeptide(L)'
;MDRIFDLISVNNNQADGIVILPVETVAHSKLSPERASTMNPSDIDAMNSDLYHRINSPLNGFMSHSSARSNLSFPLVFNKMLHASLTEDGVHYSDSVVKIQAQILINLRCDNHHMPDKPPVDKTCCSLYPWPSLCQLLVLWSITLWAPYVAIRVSLDDIQRRAGDPRKAFSGRLAPYLVFSMSIALIYLADRTTLWEKEQKQFNAWTFGSLSVIALTIGFLSLQGSDTDLGFLNREQTEEWKGWMQIAILLYHYFGASKVSGIYNPIRVLVASYLFMTGYGHTMFYLRKADFGFTRLARVLIRLNLVTVVLPYTMNTDYISYYFTPLVSMWYIVVYATMSLGARFNDRIAILLAKILSSAVLMTWLMNDSWLLEALFDSLRSVFGIDWSVREWAFRVNLDIWIVYIGMLTALVVTKIREYHLDDHPRWPILVNMTVIASTFAMVWYFTFELSQESKFSYNSWHPYISFIPVLSFAILRNSTPLLRSTSSKAFAFVGRCSLETFIVQFHYWLAGDTKGVLLVVHGTQWRPLNFVITTIMFLYLSDRLAWATSNITPDICGNDQQSLPPPSSDDVVEQGNTTPLSPFAIKDEDINVPHLLEEPNATIWSTGDGEAISYARSTGHWLARQSQSWKLGAQLLVFFMVLWLLNIVWPYSDVFKD
;
A
#
# COMPACT_ATOMS: atom_id res chain seq x y z
N MET A 1 9.65 0.76 -52.89
CA MET A 1 8.83 1.11 -51.72
C MET A 1 7.53 1.78 -52.10
N ASP A 2 7.52 2.74 -53.04
CA ASP A 2 6.31 3.48 -53.43
C ASP A 2 5.16 2.56 -53.85
N ARG A 3 5.42 1.57 -54.72
CA ARG A 3 4.44 0.55 -55.12
C ARG A 3 3.82 -0.21 -53.94
N ILE A 4 4.56 -0.44 -52.85
CA ILE A 4 4.05 -1.14 -51.66
C ILE A 4 3.12 -0.22 -50.89
N PHE A 5 3.51 1.04 -50.67
CA PHE A 5 2.64 2.03 -50.03
C PHE A 5 1.38 2.33 -50.83
N ASP A 6 1.48 2.38 -52.16
CA ASP A 6 0.32 2.54 -53.05
C ASP A 6 -0.66 1.36 -52.89
N LEU A 7 -0.14 0.12 -52.87
CA LEU A 7 -0.96 -1.08 -52.66
C LEU A 7 -1.66 -1.10 -51.29
N ILE A 8 -0.94 -0.68 -50.24
CA ILE A 8 -1.50 -0.57 -48.88
C ILE A 8 -2.59 0.52 -48.83
N SER A 9 -2.37 1.66 -49.50
CA SER A 9 -3.33 2.78 -49.51
C SER A 9 -4.65 2.44 -50.23
N VAL A 10 -4.60 1.54 -51.22
CA VAL A 10 -5.75 1.17 -52.04
C VAL A 10 -6.59 0.06 -51.40
N ASN A 11 -6.00 -0.84 -50.61
CA ASN A 11 -6.72 -1.95 -50.01
C ASN A 11 -6.20 -2.32 -48.61
N ASN A 12 -6.89 -1.82 -47.59
CA ASN A 12 -6.45 -1.94 -46.18
C ASN A 12 -6.66 -3.34 -45.56
N ASN A 13 -7.28 -4.28 -46.29
CA ASN A 13 -7.67 -5.62 -45.79
C ASN A 13 -6.79 -6.77 -46.31
N GLN A 14 -5.57 -6.50 -46.78
CA GLN A 14 -4.69 -7.55 -47.34
C GLN A 14 -4.11 -8.49 -46.27
N ALA A 15 -4.00 -8.05 -45.01
CA ALA A 15 -3.50 -8.84 -43.89
C ALA A 15 -4.04 -8.31 -42.55
N ASP A 16 -4.09 -9.18 -41.54
CA ASP A 16 -4.43 -8.81 -40.15
C ASP A 16 -3.48 -7.75 -39.57
N GLY A 17 -2.22 -7.74 -40.05
CA GLY A 17 -1.19 -6.77 -39.72
C GLY A 17 -0.04 -6.82 -40.73
N ILE A 18 0.45 -5.65 -41.13
CA ILE A 18 1.58 -5.44 -42.03
C ILE A 18 2.73 -4.86 -41.20
N VAL A 19 3.91 -5.47 -41.26
CA VAL A 19 5.10 -4.97 -40.57
C VAL A 19 6.14 -4.61 -41.62
N ILE A 20 6.57 -3.35 -41.64
CA ILE A 20 7.73 -2.91 -42.42
C ILE A 20 8.92 -2.93 -41.45
N LEU A 21 9.95 -3.70 -41.74
CA LEU A 21 11.15 -3.72 -40.91
C LEU A 21 12.00 -2.47 -41.21
N PRO A 22 12.61 -1.85 -40.18
CA PRO A 22 13.62 -0.83 -40.41
C PRO A 22 14.82 -1.43 -41.13
N VAL A 23 15.54 -0.61 -41.88
CA VAL A 23 16.86 -0.97 -42.40
C VAL A 23 17.80 -1.14 -41.20
N GLU A 24 18.40 -2.32 -41.09
CA GLU A 24 19.24 -2.70 -39.95
C GLU A 24 20.49 -1.84 -39.87
N THR A 25 20.81 -1.36 -38.66
CA THR A 25 22.07 -0.67 -38.40
C THR A 25 23.23 -1.67 -38.41
N VAL A 26 24.28 -1.37 -39.17
CA VAL A 26 25.48 -2.21 -39.26
C VAL A 26 26.55 -1.77 -38.27
N ALA A 27 27.31 -2.73 -37.72
CA ALA A 27 28.48 -2.42 -36.88
C ALA A 27 29.68 -2.10 -37.77
N HIS A 28 29.84 -0.82 -38.14
CA HIS A 28 30.83 -0.37 -39.13
C HIS A 28 32.28 -0.81 -38.81
N SER A 29 32.64 -0.87 -37.53
CA SER A 29 33.96 -1.33 -37.06
C SER A 29 34.27 -2.81 -37.31
N LYS A 30 33.27 -3.62 -37.66
CA LYS A 30 33.36 -5.06 -37.93
C LYS A 30 33.19 -5.40 -39.41
N LEU A 31 32.91 -4.40 -40.26
CA LEU A 31 32.70 -4.61 -41.69
C LEU A 31 34.03 -4.88 -42.42
N SER A 32 33.95 -5.67 -43.50
CA SER A 32 35.05 -5.74 -44.46
C SER A 32 35.25 -4.40 -45.17
N PRO A 33 36.46 -4.07 -45.66
CA PRO A 33 36.74 -2.78 -46.31
C PRO A 33 35.81 -2.48 -47.50
N GLU A 34 35.41 -3.51 -48.24
CA GLU A 34 34.47 -3.42 -49.38
C GLU A 34 33.04 -3.09 -48.94
N ARG A 35 32.59 -3.64 -47.79
CA ARG A 35 31.27 -3.33 -47.24
C ARG A 35 31.25 -1.97 -46.56
N ALA A 36 32.34 -1.61 -45.88
CA ALA A 36 32.47 -0.32 -45.20
C ALA A 36 32.42 0.88 -46.17
N SER A 37 32.79 0.70 -47.44
CA SER A 37 32.71 1.75 -48.48
C SER A 37 31.33 1.92 -49.12
N THR A 38 30.42 0.96 -48.92
CA THR A 38 29.09 0.94 -49.55
C THR A 38 27.95 1.04 -48.53
N MET A 39 28.15 0.61 -47.28
CA MET A 39 27.15 0.59 -46.22
C MET A 39 27.39 1.74 -45.23
N ASN A 40 26.99 2.95 -45.61
CA ASN A 40 27.16 4.12 -44.73
C ASN A 40 26.02 4.21 -43.69
N PRO A 41 26.33 4.49 -42.41
CA PRO A 41 25.31 4.73 -41.39
C PRO A 41 24.33 5.85 -41.75
N SER A 42 24.81 6.90 -42.42
CA SER A 42 23.98 8.04 -42.87
C SER A 42 22.87 7.62 -43.83
N ASP A 43 23.15 6.64 -44.70
CA ASP A 43 22.19 6.19 -45.72
C ASP A 43 21.09 5.34 -45.07
N ILE A 44 21.47 4.53 -44.07
CA ILE A 44 20.55 3.76 -43.23
C ILE A 44 19.63 4.70 -42.43
N ASP A 45 20.20 5.73 -41.79
CA ASP A 45 19.44 6.70 -41.02
C ASP A 45 18.48 7.52 -41.91
N ALA A 46 18.94 7.94 -43.09
CA ALA A 46 18.12 8.66 -44.07
C ALA A 46 16.93 7.81 -44.53
N MET A 47 17.16 6.54 -44.88
CA MET A 47 16.09 5.63 -45.30
C MET A 47 15.10 5.35 -44.16
N ASN A 48 15.58 5.07 -42.95
CA ASN A 48 14.71 4.84 -41.80
C ASN A 48 13.89 6.08 -41.43
N SER A 49 14.45 7.27 -41.56
CA SER A 49 13.74 8.54 -41.36
C SER A 49 12.65 8.76 -42.42
N ASP A 50 12.95 8.52 -43.69
CA ASP A 50 11.97 8.59 -44.79
C ASP A 50 10.80 7.61 -44.57
N LEU A 51 11.11 6.35 -44.22
CA LEU A 51 10.10 5.35 -43.88
C LEU A 51 9.24 5.76 -42.69
N TYR A 52 9.86 6.31 -41.63
CA TYR A 52 9.14 6.79 -40.45
C TYR A 52 8.13 7.89 -40.81
N HIS A 53 8.54 8.89 -41.60
CA HIS A 53 7.66 9.99 -42.00
C HIS A 53 6.53 9.55 -42.93
N ARG A 54 6.78 8.58 -43.81
CA ARG A 54 5.74 8.01 -44.69
C ARG A 54 4.71 7.20 -43.92
N ILE A 55 5.14 6.46 -42.91
CA ILE A 55 4.26 5.62 -42.09
C ILE A 55 3.47 6.47 -41.08
N ASN A 56 4.11 7.47 -40.44
CA ASN A 56 3.54 8.26 -39.34
C ASN A 56 3.12 9.69 -39.75
N SER A 57 2.67 9.91 -40.99
CA SER A 57 2.35 11.24 -41.50
C SER A 57 1.24 11.96 -40.68
N PRO A 58 1.40 13.25 -40.31
CA PRO A 58 0.47 13.98 -39.45
C PRO A 58 -0.96 14.15 -40.00
N LEU A 59 -1.15 14.04 -41.31
CA LEU A 59 -2.48 14.21 -41.94
C LEU A 59 -3.51 13.16 -41.51
N ASN A 60 -3.08 12.00 -40.99
CA ASN A 60 -3.98 10.97 -40.47
C ASN A 60 -4.43 11.24 -39.01
N GLY A 61 -3.83 12.21 -38.32
CA GLY A 61 -4.04 12.43 -36.88
C GLY A 61 -5.22 13.33 -36.49
N PHE A 62 -5.70 14.21 -37.38
CA PHE A 62 -6.66 15.26 -37.01
C PHE A 62 -8.15 14.90 -37.21
N MET A 63 -8.47 13.78 -37.89
CA MET A 63 -9.87 13.36 -38.15
C MET A 63 -10.17 11.89 -37.84
N SER A 64 -9.20 11.09 -37.38
CA SER A 64 -9.41 9.67 -37.07
C SER A 64 -9.32 9.42 -35.57
N HIS A 65 -10.34 9.86 -34.81
CA HIS A 65 -10.65 9.31 -33.49
C HIS A 65 -11.57 8.08 -33.58
N SER A 66 -11.88 7.64 -34.80
CA SER A 66 -12.52 6.37 -35.09
C SER A 66 -11.47 5.38 -35.62
N SER A 67 -10.86 4.61 -34.71
CA SER A 67 -10.47 3.20 -34.80
C SER A 67 -10.17 2.50 -36.15
N ALA A 68 -9.74 3.22 -37.18
CA ALA A 68 -9.11 2.69 -38.38
C ALA A 68 -7.60 2.89 -38.17
N ARG A 69 -6.99 2.14 -37.25
CA ARG A 69 -6.18 0.95 -37.61
C ARG A 69 -5.43 1.20 -38.92
N SER A 70 -4.32 1.93 -38.87
CA SER A 70 -3.23 1.55 -39.75
C SER A 70 -2.76 0.19 -39.26
N ASN A 71 -3.11 -0.89 -39.96
CA ASN A 71 -2.56 -2.23 -39.73
C ASN A 71 -1.03 -2.27 -39.95
N LEU A 72 -0.36 -1.13 -40.10
CA LEU A 72 1.04 -0.99 -40.46
C LEU A 72 1.87 -0.67 -39.21
N SER A 73 2.81 -1.55 -38.89
CA SER A 73 3.77 -1.40 -37.79
C SER A 73 5.18 -1.18 -38.31
N PHE A 74 5.94 -0.30 -37.67
CA PHE A 74 7.35 -0.01 -37.98
C PHE A 74 8.22 -0.13 -36.72
N PRO A 75 8.78 -1.32 -36.42
CA PRO A 75 9.44 -1.60 -35.15
C PRO A 75 10.88 -1.07 -35.11
N LEU A 76 11.03 0.26 -34.97
CA LEU A 76 12.33 0.93 -34.81
C LEU A 76 13.17 0.39 -33.64
N VAL A 77 12.53 -0.28 -32.68
CA VAL A 77 13.22 -0.94 -31.56
C VAL A 77 14.23 -2.00 -32.03
N PHE A 78 14.04 -2.59 -33.21
CA PHE A 78 14.95 -3.61 -33.73
C PHE A 78 16.36 -3.09 -33.91
N ASN A 79 16.54 -1.87 -34.42
CA ASN A 79 17.86 -1.24 -34.53
C ASN A 79 18.48 -0.92 -33.17
N LYS A 80 17.66 -0.63 -32.15
CA LYS A 80 18.15 -0.40 -30.78
C LYS A 80 18.62 -1.69 -30.09
N MET A 81 18.22 -2.85 -30.59
CA MET A 81 18.66 -4.15 -30.06
C MET A 81 20.00 -4.61 -30.66
N LEU A 82 20.46 -3.98 -31.74
CA LEU A 82 21.69 -4.34 -32.44
C LEU A 82 22.90 -3.75 -31.71
N HIS A 83 23.86 -4.59 -31.34
CA HIS A 83 25.09 -4.17 -30.67
C HIS A 83 26.31 -4.84 -31.30
N ALA A 84 27.42 -4.10 -31.46
CA ALA A 84 28.62 -4.56 -32.15
C ALA A 84 29.27 -5.81 -31.54
N SER A 85 29.00 -6.10 -30.25
CA SER A 85 29.49 -7.32 -29.58
C SER A 85 28.73 -8.58 -29.96
N LEU A 86 27.56 -8.44 -30.61
CA LEU A 86 26.66 -9.55 -30.95
C LEU A 86 26.75 -9.93 -32.44
N THR A 87 27.75 -9.42 -33.16
CA THR A 87 27.99 -9.69 -34.58
C THR A 87 29.49 -9.88 -34.83
N GLU A 88 29.83 -10.82 -35.72
CA GLU A 88 31.22 -11.07 -36.11
C GLU A 88 31.62 -10.26 -37.34
N ASP A 89 30.72 -10.09 -38.30
CA ASP A 89 30.98 -9.48 -39.62
C ASP A 89 30.31 -8.10 -39.82
N GLY A 90 29.65 -7.60 -38.77
CA GLY A 90 29.00 -6.30 -38.73
C GLY A 90 27.61 -6.23 -39.36
N VAL A 91 27.10 -7.34 -39.92
CA VAL A 91 25.79 -7.42 -40.57
C VAL A 91 24.93 -8.54 -39.98
N HIS A 92 25.53 -9.69 -39.69
CA HIS A 92 24.82 -10.85 -39.14
C HIS A 92 24.94 -10.84 -37.62
N TYR A 93 23.80 -10.67 -36.95
CA TYR A 93 23.70 -10.67 -35.49
C TYR A 93 23.36 -12.06 -34.96
N SER A 94 23.79 -12.34 -33.73
CA SER A 94 23.59 -13.63 -33.08
C SER A 94 22.11 -14.06 -33.02
N ASP A 95 21.89 -15.38 -33.04
CA ASP A 95 20.56 -15.99 -32.92
C ASP A 95 19.77 -15.51 -31.69
N SER A 96 20.47 -15.10 -30.63
CA SER A 96 19.83 -14.57 -29.42
C SER A 96 19.02 -13.30 -29.69
N VAL A 97 19.54 -12.39 -30.52
CA VAL A 97 18.88 -11.13 -30.89
C VAL A 97 17.72 -11.40 -31.83
N VAL A 98 17.97 -12.22 -32.86
CA VAL A 98 16.97 -12.62 -33.85
C VAL A 98 15.78 -13.32 -33.18
N LYS A 99 16.04 -14.19 -32.19
CA LYS A 99 14.99 -14.85 -31.41
C LYS A 99 14.12 -13.86 -30.63
N ILE A 100 14.71 -12.80 -30.05
CA ILE A 100 13.94 -11.76 -29.36
C ILE A 100 13.13 -10.92 -30.36
N GLN A 101 13.72 -10.54 -31.49
CA GLN A 101 13.01 -9.82 -32.56
C GLN A 101 11.80 -10.64 -33.07
N ALA A 102 12.00 -11.93 -33.35
CA ALA A 102 10.94 -12.84 -33.73
C ALA A 102 9.85 -12.95 -32.64
N GLN A 103 10.24 -13.05 -31.36
CA GLN A 103 9.28 -13.06 -30.25
C GLN A 103 8.45 -11.77 -30.20
N ILE A 104 9.04 -10.61 -30.47
CA ILE A 104 8.31 -9.33 -30.52
C ILE A 104 7.26 -9.35 -31.63
N LEU A 105 7.61 -9.82 -32.84
CA LEU A 105 6.66 -9.92 -33.96
C LEU A 105 5.52 -10.91 -33.67
N ILE A 106 5.84 -12.05 -33.06
CA ILE A 106 4.85 -13.05 -32.66
C ILE A 106 3.92 -12.47 -31.60
N ASN A 107 4.46 -11.78 -30.59
CA ASN A 107 3.68 -11.13 -29.54
C ASN A 107 2.75 -10.06 -30.13
N LEU A 108 3.24 -9.21 -31.04
CA LEU A 108 2.42 -8.20 -31.73
C LEU A 108 1.19 -8.81 -32.44
N ARG A 109 1.32 -10.03 -32.95
CA ARG A 109 0.18 -10.76 -33.57
C ARG A 109 -0.69 -11.45 -32.53
N CYS A 110 -0.10 -12.22 -31.64
CA CYS A 110 -0.82 -13.07 -30.69
C CYS A 110 -1.56 -12.25 -29.62
N ASP A 111 -0.93 -11.19 -29.11
CA ASP A 111 -1.49 -10.39 -28.01
C ASP A 111 -2.68 -9.54 -28.48
N ASN A 112 -2.78 -9.16 -29.76
CA ASN A 112 -3.95 -8.45 -30.29
C ASN A 112 -5.20 -9.34 -30.47
N HIS A 113 -5.06 -10.67 -30.47
CA HIS A 113 -6.17 -11.62 -30.72
C HIS A 113 -6.51 -12.51 -29.52
N HIS A 114 -5.55 -12.76 -28.61
CA HIS A 114 -5.70 -13.73 -27.52
C HIS A 114 -5.32 -13.16 -26.15
N MET A 115 -5.34 -11.83 -25.97
CA MET A 115 -5.10 -11.27 -24.65
C MET A 115 -6.22 -11.70 -23.68
N PRO A 116 -5.89 -12.11 -22.45
CA PRO A 116 -6.91 -12.21 -21.42
C PRO A 116 -7.60 -10.86 -21.24
N ASP A 117 -8.93 -10.86 -21.24
CA ASP A 117 -9.77 -9.66 -21.03
C ASP A 117 -9.60 -9.05 -19.62
N LYS A 118 -8.87 -9.74 -18.73
CA LYS A 118 -8.68 -9.36 -17.33
C LYS A 118 -7.20 -9.34 -16.91
N PRO A 119 -6.75 -8.29 -16.20
CA PRO A 119 -5.48 -8.26 -15.49
C PRO A 119 -5.33 -9.38 -14.44
N PRO A 120 -4.11 -9.85 -14.11
CA PRO A 120 -2.81 -9.32 -14.48
C PRO A 120 -2.37 -9.70 -15.90
N VAL A 121 -1.94 -8.68 -16.65
CA VAL A 121 -1.37 -8.86 -17.98
C VAL A 121 0.15 -8.98 -17.85
N ASP A 122 0.67 -10.21 -17.88
CA ASP A 122 2.11 -10.47 -17.79
C ASP A 122 2.88 -10.08 -19.09
N LYS A 123 2.15 -9.75 -20.17
CA LYS A 123 2.68 -9.39 -21.49
C LYS A 123 2.02 -8.11 -22.01
N THR A 124 2.62 -6.96 -21.76
CA THR A 124 2.08 -5.65 -22.18
C THR A 124 2.71 -5.11 -23.47
N CYS A 125 3.78 -5.75 -23.97
CA CYS A 125 4.49 -5.29 -25.15
C CYS A 125 3.64 -5.56 -26.40
N CYS A 126 3.47 -4.56 -27.26
CA CYS A 126 2.78 -4.69 -28.54
C CYS A 126 1.28 -5.07 -28.44
N SER A 127 0.61 -4.64 -27.38
CA SER A 127 -0.83 -4.83 -27.16
C SER A 127 -1.55 -3.51 -26.90
N LEU A 128 -2.81 -3.42 -27.31
CA LEU A 128 -3.69 -2.31 -26.95
C LEU A 128 -4.31 -2.57 -25.58
N TYR A 129 -4.38 -1.55 -24.73
CA TYR A 129 -5.11 -1.66 -23.46
C TYR A 129 -6.61 -1.85 -23.74
N PRO A 130 -7.28 -2.79 -23.05
CA PRO A 130 -8.70 -2.98 -23.20
C PRO A 130 -9.45 -1.73 -22.71
N TRP A 131 -10.52 -1.36 -23.43
CA TRP A 131 -11.41 -0.30 -22.98
C TRP A 131 -12.23 -0.77 -21.78
N PRO A 132 -12.47 0.09 -20.77
CA PRO A 132 -13.31 -0.24 -19.63
C PRO A 132 -14.72 -0.66 -20.03
N SER A 133 -15.29 -1.61 -19.30
CA SER A 133 -16.71 -1.92 -19.41
C SER A 133 -17.56 -0.71 -19.01
N LEU A 134 -18.82 -0.65 -19.46
CA LEU A 134 -19.74 0.42 -19.07
C LEU A 134 -19.88 0.52 -17.53
N CYS A 135 -19.95 -0.62 -16.84
CA CYS A 135 -20.03 -0.67 -15.37
C CYS A 135 -18.76 -0.06 -14.73
N GLN A 136 -17.57 -0.44 -15.19
CA GLN A 136 -16.32 0.12 -14.70
C GLN A 136 -16.23 1.62 -14.99
N LEU A 137 -16.64 2.05 -16.18
CA LEU A 137 -16.67 3.45 -16.57
C LEU A 137 -17.59 4.25 -15.64
N LEU A 138 -18.80 3.76 -15.37
CA LEU A 138 -19.74 4.40 -14.43
C LEU A 138 -19.15 4.52 -13.02
N VAL A 139 -18.45 3.49 -12.53
CA VAL A 139 -17.76 3.55 -11.23
C VAL A 139 -16.66 4.61 -11.25
N LEU A 140 -15.82 4.63 -12.28
CA LEU A 140 -14.76 5.65 -12.45
C LEU A 140 -15.35 7.07 -12.48
N TRP A 141 -16.43 7.30 -13.24
CA TRP A 141 -17.13 8.58 -13.26
C TRP A 141 -17.72 8.92 -11.89
N SER A 142 -18.35 7.96 -11.20
CA SER A 142 -18.96 8.22 -9.89
C SER A 142 -17.93 8.69 -8.86
N ILE A 143 -16.74 8.08 -8.83
CA ILE A 143 -15.67 8.43 -7.89
C ILE A 143 -15.04 9.76 -8.29
N THR A 144 -14.78 9.97 -9.59
CA THR A 144 -14.11 11.17 -10.08
C THR A 144 -15.00 12.42 -10.02
N LEU A 145 -16.31 12.26 -10.26
CA LEU A 145 -17.29 13.34 -10.17
C LEU A 145 -17.81 13.58 -8.75
N TRP A 146 -17.56 12.66 -7.81
CA TRP A 146 -17.97 12.84 -6.42
C TRP A 146 -17.38 14.10 -5.80
N ALA A 147 -16.09 14.35 -6.02
CA ALA A 147 -15.45 15.51 -5.44
C ALA A 147 -15.96 16.85 -6.05
N PRO A 148 -16.10 17.02 -7.38
CA PRO A 148 -16.83 18.14 -7.97
C PRO A 148 -18.26 18.31 -7.43
N TYR A 149 -18.99 17.21 -7.25
CA TYR A 149 -20.34 17.24 -6.68
C TYR A 149 -20.35 17.81 -5.25
N VAL A 150 -19.46 17.31 -4.38
CA VAL A 150 -19.30 17.84 -3.01
C VAL A 150 -18.89 19.31 -3.06
N ALA A 151 -18.02 19.71 -4.00
CA ALA A 151 -17.59 21.10 -4.16
C ALA A 151 -18.78 22.02 -4.46
N ILE A 152 -19.61 21.65 -5.43
CA ILE A 152 -20.81 22.41 -5.82
C ILE A 152 -21.77 22.53 -4.62
N ARG A 153 -21.99 21.43 -3.89
CA ARG A 153 -22.89 21.42 -2.72
C ARG A 153 -22.37 22.31 -1.59
N VAL A 154 -21.07 22.25 -1.28
CA VAL A 154 -20.45 23.13 -0.28
C VAL A 154 -20.55 24.59 -0.70
N SER A 155 -20.26 24.91 -1.96
CA SER A 155 -20.40 26.27 -2.47
C SER A 155 -21.84 26.79 -2.42
N LEU A 156 -22.83 25.96 -2.77
CA LEU A 156 -24.25 26.33 -2.69
C LEU A 156 -24.69 26.59 -1.23
N ASP A 157 -24.26 25.76 -0.29
CA ASP A 157 -24.56 25.93 1.13
C ASP A 157 -23.90 27.19 1.72
N ASP A 158 -22.67 27.50 1.32
CA ASP A 158 -21.91 28.67 1.77
C ASP A 158 -22.52 29.98 1.20
N ILE A 159 -22.94 29.95 -0.07
CA ILE A 159 -23.71 31.03 -0.71
C ILE A 159 -25.03 31.26 0.03
N GLN A 160 -25.72 30.19 0.45
CA GLN A 160 -26.97 30.29 1.21
C GLN A 160 -26.79 30.80 2.65
N ARG A 161 -25.64 30.55 3.29
CA ARG A 161 -25.42 30.88 4.72
C ARG A 161 -24.71 32.19 5.00
N ARG A 162 -24.34 32.98 3.97
CA ARG A 162 -23.69 34.31 4.03
C ARG A 162 -22.46 34.40 4.96
N ALA A 163 -21.30 34.67 4.33
CA ALA A 163 -20.06 35.20 4.90
C ALA A 163 -19.11 34.24 5.64
N GLY A 164 -18.95 33.00 5.15
CA GLY A 164 -17.72 32.24 5.35
C GLY A 164 -16.64 32.64 4.34
N ASP A 165 -15.35 32.55 4.70
CA ASP A 165 -14.26 32.66 3.73
C ASP A 165 -14.27 31.39 2.84
N PRO A 166 -14.54 31.51 1.53
CA PRO A 166 -14.63 30.37 0.62
C PRO A 166 -13.34 29.55 0.59
N ARG A 167 -12.18 30.15 0.91
CA ARG A 167 -10.90 29.43 1.00
C ARG A 167 -10.86 28.46 2.18
N LYS A 168 -11.49 28.82 3.32
CA LYS A 168 -11.57 27.96 4.52
C LYS A 168 -12.60 26.84 4.37
N ALA A 169 -13.69 27.09 3.65
CA ALA A 169 -14.67 26.06 3.31
C ALA A 169 -14.10 25.02 2.34
N PHE A 170 -13.32 25.47 1.34
CA PHE A 170 -12.64 24.63 0.36
C PHE A 170 -11.55 23.75 0.99
N SER A 171 -10.72 24.31 1.89
CA SER A 171 -9.57 23.58 2.47
C SER A 171 -9.97 22.52 3.49
N GLY A 172 -11.03 22.72 4.28
CA GLY A 172 -11.39 21.83 5.39
C GLY A 172 -12.24 20.62 4.98
N ARG A 173 -13.30 20.83 4.18
CA ARG A 173 -14.30 19.78 3.92
C ARG A 173 -14.15 19.08 2.57
N LEU A 174 -13.73 19.80 1.53
CA LEU A 174 -13.68 19.28 0.17
C LEU A 174 -12.35 18.59 -0.15
N ALA A 175 -11.25 19.11 0.40
CA ALA A 175 -9.91 18.64 0.09
C ALA A 175 -9.69 17.12 0.29
N PRO A 176 -10.18 16.45 1.37
CA PRO A 176 -10.05 15.00 1.50
C PRO A 176 -10.70 14.22 0.35
N TYR A 177 -11.91 14.59 -0.05
CA TYR A 177 -12.64 13.93 -1.13
C TYR A 177 -11.98 14.19 -2.51
N LEU A 178 -11.49 15.42 -2.75
CA LEU A 178 -10.73 15.74 -3.97
C LEU A 178 -9.45 14.91 -4.05
N VAL A 179 -8.66 14.88 -2.98
CA VAL A 179 -7.41 14.11 -2.93
C VAL A 179 -7.70 12.64 -3.18
N PHE A 180 -8.69 12.05 -2.49
CA PHE A 180 -9.08 10.66 -2.70
C PHE A 180 -9.46 10.38 -4.16
N SER A 181 -10.35 11.19 -4.73
CA SER A 181 -10.81 11.07 -6.12
C SER A 181 -9.67 11.19 -7.13
N MET A 182 -8.83 12.22 -6.99
CA MET A 182 -7.68 12.45 -7.88
C MET A 182 -6.65 11.33 -7.75
N SER A 183 -6.39 10.82 -6.55
CA SER A 183 -5.51 9.68 -6.34
C SER A 183 -5.98 8.44 -7.07
N ILE A 184 -7.27 8.08 -6.96
CA ILE A 184 -7.82 6.91 -7.66
C ILE A 184 -7.75 7.09 -9.18
N ALA A 185 -8.08 8.28 -9.70
CA ALA A 185 -7.97 8.59 -11.12
C ALA A 185 -6.52 8.48 -11.61
N LEU A 186 -5.57 9.03 -10.86
CA LEU A 186 -4.15 9.00 -11.19
C LEU A 186 -3.60 7.57 -11.16
N ILE A 187 -4.00 6.75 -10.19
CA ILE A 187 -3.63 5.33 -10.12
C ILE A 187 -4.16 4.58 -11.34
N TYR A 188 -5.41 4.85 -11.75
CA TYR A 188 -6.01 4.23 -12.93
C TYR A 188 -5.25 4.62 -14.20
N LEU A 189 -4.99 5.92 -14.38
CA LEU A 189 -4.25 6.43 -15.53
C LEU A 189 -2.83 5.85 -15.58
N ALA A 190 -2.16 5.71 -14.44
CA ALA A 190 -0.81 5.17 -14.38
C ALA A 190 -0.73 3.72 -14.90
N ASP A 191 -1.60 2.86 -14.39
CA ASP A 191 -1.49 1.42 -14.64
C ASP A 191 -2.27 0.97 -15.87
N ARG A 192 -3.50 1.46 -16.04
CA ARG A 192 -4.47 0.97 -17.04
C ARG A 192 -4.48 1.76 -18.34
N THR A 193 -3.60 2.74 -18.51
CA THR A 193 -3.47 3.50 -19.77
C THR A 193 -2.03 3.57 -20.24
N THR A 194 -1.81 4.06 -21.46
CA THR A 194 -0.46 4.27 -22.02
C THR A 194 0.24 5.54 -21.53
N LEU A 195 -0.30 6.23 -20.52
CA LEU A 195 0.27 7.47 -19.98
C LEU A 195 1.74 7.31 -19.54
N TRP A 196 2.04 6.19 -18.88
CA TRP A 196 3.41 5.81 -18.50
C TRP A 196 3.74 4.41 -19.00
N GLU A 197 5.01 4.23 -19.34
CA GLU A 197 5.58 2.95 -19.77
C GLU A 197 5.72 2.00 -18.58
N LYS A 198 5.78 0.70 -18.87
CA LYS A 198 5.94 -0.36 -17.86
C LYS A 198 7.15 -1.19 -18.21
N GLU A 199 7.99 -1.44 -17.21
CA GLU A 199 9.20 -2.24 -17.36
C GLU A 199 9.10 -3.52 -16.53
N GLN A 200 9.76 -4.58 -16.98
CA GLN A 200 9.88 -5.81 -16.20
C GLN A 200 10.84 -5.64 -15.02
N LYS A 201 10.51 -6.32 -13.91
CA LYS A 201 11.35 -6.33 -12.71
C LYS A 201 12.67 -7.04 -12.97
N GLN A 202 13.77 -6.46 -12.48
CA GLN A 202 15.08 -7.12 -12.50
C GLN A 202 15.64 -7.15 -11.09
N PHE A 203 16.09 -8.31 -10.66
CA PHE A 203 16.72 -8.48 -9.36
C PHE A 203 18.25 -8.32 -9.51
N ASN A 204 18.82 -7.41 -8.72
CA ASN A 204 20.26 -7.28 -8.54
C ASN A 204 20.56 -7.20 -7.04
N ALA A 205 21.34 -8.16 -6.53
CA ALA A 205 21.62 -8.28 -5.09
C ALA A 205 22.38 -7.07 -4.54
N TRP A 206 23.33 -6.50 -5.30
CA TRP A 206 24.11 -5.34 -4.87
C TRP A 206 23.26 -4.08 -4.79
N THR A 207 22.40 -3.84 -5.78
CA THR A 207 21.47 -2.70 -5.76
C THR A 207 20.45 -2.84 -4.64
N PHE A 208 19.91 -4.04 -4.43
CA PHE A 208 18.99 -4.31 -3.33
C PHE A 208 19.65 -4.07 -1.96
N GLY A 209 20.86 -4.59 -1.77
CA GLY A 209 21.62 -4.43 -0.54
C GLY A 209 22.01 -2.97 -0.27
N SER A 210 22.51 -2.26 -1.28
CA SER A 210 22.91 -0.86 -1.12
C SER A 210 21.72 0.06 -0.80
N LEU A 211 20.57 -0.13 -1.44
CA LEU A 211 19.35 0.62 -1.12
C LEU A 211 18.81 0.29 0.28
N SER A 212 18.94 -0.97 0.71
CA SER A 212 18.57 -1.37 2.08
C SER A 212 19.45 -0.67 3.11
N VAL A 213 20.77 -0.60 2.88
CA VAL A 213 21.70 0.13 3.75
C VAL A 213 21.42 1.64 3.74
N ILE A 214 21.12 2.23 2.57
CA ILE A 214 20.74 3.65 2.49
C ILE A 214 19.47 3.92 3.31
N ALA A 215 18.45 3.08 3.19
CA ALA A 215 17.22 3.21 3.98
C ALA A 215 17.49 3.11 5.49
N LEU A 216 18.34 2.17 5.92
CA LEU A 216 18.76 2.05 7.32
C LEU A 216 19.54 3.28 7.80
N THR A 217 20.45 3.81 6.99
CA THR A 217 21.20 5.03 7.30
C THR A 217 20.28 6.23 7.45
N ILE A 218 19.29 6.42 6.56
CA ILE A 218 18.29 7.49 6.69
C ILE A 218 17.48 7.31 7.98
N GLY A 219 17.09 6.08 8.31
CA GLY A 219 16.42 5.76 9.55
C GLY A 219 17.24 6.14 10.78
N PHE A 220 18.52 5.76 10.79
CA PHE A 220 19.46 6.05 11.86
C PHE A 220 19.73 7.55 12.03
N LEU A 221 19.98 8.27 10.93
CA LEU A 221 20.23 9.71 10.95
C LEU A 221 19.00 10.54 11.36
N SER A 222 17.80 9.94 11.33
CA SER A 222 16.54 10.59 11.72
C SER A 222 16.04 10.15 13.11
N LEU A 223 16.87 9.47 13.91
CA LEU A 223 16.56 9.14 15.29
C LEU A 223 16.40 10.40 16.13
N GLN A 224 15.32 10.45 16.91
CA GLN A 224 15.06 11.50 17.88
C GLN A 224 14.62 10.90 19.20
N GLY A 225 15.18 11.42 20.29
CA GLY A 225 14.85 11.02 21.65
C GLY A 225 13.75 11.90 22.24
N SER A 226 12.90 11.28 23.06
CA SER A 226 12.09 11.94 24.07
C SER A 226 12.80 11.87 25.42
N ASP A 227 12.60 12.89 26.24
CA ASP A 227 13.17 12.96 27.60
C ASP A 227 12.49 11.98 28.57
N THR A 228 11.31 11.47 28.22
CA THR A 228 10.51 10.57 29.06
C THR A 228 10.45 9.15 28.51
N ASP A 229 10.42 8.16 29.41
CA ASP A 229 10.17 6.78 29.02
C ASP A 229 8.69 6.59 28.62
N LEU A 230 8.46 6.34 27.35
CA LEU A 230 7.12 6.16 26.76
C LEU A 230 6.53 4.77 27.02
N GLY A 231 7.30 3.87 27.65
CA GLY A 231 6.88 2.51 28.00
C GLY A 231 6.89 1.52 26.84
N PHE A 232 6.55 0.27 27.16
CA PHE A 232 6.62 -0.87 26.23
C PHE A 232 5.70 -0.70 24.99
N LEU A 233 6.29 -0.84 23.79
CA LEU A 233 5.63 -0.73 22.48
C LEU A 233 4.73 0.50 22.38
N ASN A 234 5.31 1.67 22.64
CA ASN A 234 4.59 2.93 22.49
C ASN A 234 4.25 3.21 21.02
N ARG A 235 3.36 4.19 20.81
CA ARG A 235 2.83 4.51 19.49
C ARG A 235 3.94 4.85 18.49
N GLU A 236 4.89 5.70 18.86
CA GLU A 236 5.96 6.12 17.95
C GLU A 236 6.84 4.94 17.55
N GLN A 237 7.19 4.06 18.49
CA GLN A 237 7.92 2.83 18.18
C GLN A 237 7.15 1.90 17.26
N THR A 238 5.84 1.74 17.46
CA THR A 238 5.04 0.90 16.56
C THR A 238 4.93 1.50 15.16
N GLU A 239 4.85 2.82 15.02
CA GLU A 239 4.86 3.48 13.71
C GLU A 239 6.25 3.39 13.06
N GLU A 240 7.33 3.58 13.80
CA GLU A 240 8.70 3.31 13.32
C GLU A 240 8.84 1.86 12.84
N TRP A 241 8.34 0.90 13.63
CA TRP A 241 8.40 -0.51 13.30
C TRP A 241 7.69 -0.81 11.99
N LYS A 242 6.45 -0.34 11.83
CA LYS A 242 5.71 -0.42 10.56
C LYS A 242 6.50 0.20 9.42
N GLY A 243 7.09 1.37 9.64
CA GLY A 243 7.82 2.12 8.63
C GLY A 243 8.99 1.38 8.01
N TRP A 244 9.93 0.90 8.84
CA TRP A 244 11.09 0.18 8.30
C TRP A 244 10.69 -1.16 7.67
N MET A 245 9.70 -1.85 8.26
CA MET A 245 9.18 -3.08 7.66
C MET A 245 8.55 -2.82 6.29
N GLN A 246 7.81 -1.72 6.19
CA GLN A 246 7.17 -1.32 4.96
C GLN A 246 8.19 -1.02 3.87
N ILE A 247 9.27 -0.30 4.19
CA ILE A 247 10.36 -0.05 3.24
C ILE A 247 10.99 -1.37 2.77
N ALA A 248 11.23 -2.33 3.68
CA ALA A 248 11.77 -3.64 3.32
C ALA A 248 10.82 -4.41 2.37
N ILE A 249 9.51 -4.42 2.65
CA ILE A 249 8.48 -5.03 1.80
C ILE A 249 8.42 -4.34 0.43
N LEU A 250 8.51 -3.02 0.39
CA LEU A 250 8.51 -2.23 -0.85
C LEU A 250 9.72 -2.58 -1.73
N LEU A 251 10.94 -2.56 -1.19
CA LEU A 251 12.14 -2.96 -1.93
C LEU A 251 12.03 -4.42 -2.43
N TYR A 252 11.51 -5.32 -1.58
CA TYR A 252 11.26 -6.71 -1.93
C TYR A 252 10.34 -6.84 -3.16
N HIS A 253 9.24 -6.11 -3.20
CA HIS A 253 8.33 -6.15 -4.34
C HIS A 253 8.91 -5.46 -5.58
N TYR A 254 9.57 -4.30 -5.43
CA TYR A 254 10.13 -3.55 -6.56
C TYR A 254 11.14 -4.38 -7.37
N PHE A 255 12.08 -5.04 -6.69
CA PHE A 255 13.10 -5.87 -7.34
C PHE A 255 12.60 -7.29 -7.68
N GLY A 256 11.38 -7.67 -7.28
CA GLY A 256 10.88 -9.03 -7.48
C GLY A 256 11.67 -10.08 -6.70
N ALA A 257 12.15 -9.72 -5.51
CA ALA A 257 13.06 -10.54 -4.68
C ALA A 257 12.41 -11.84 -4.12
N SER A 258 11.13 -12.08 -4.44
CA SER A 258 10.38 -13.33 -4.14
C SER A 258 11.03 -14.63 -4.63
N LYS A 259 11.98 -14.53 -5.57
CA LYS A 259 12.75 -15.65 -6.11
C LYS A 259 13.90 -16.08 -5.19
N VAL A 260 14.31 -15.24 -4.24
CA VAL A 260 15.41 -15.49 -3.31
C VAL A 260 14.83 -15.88 -1.94
N SER A 261 15.04 -17.14 -1.54
CA SER A 261 14.48 -17.71 -0.30
C SER A 261 14.87 -16.90 0.95
N GLY A 262 16.16 -16.58 1.11
CA GLY A 262 16.66 -15.82 2.26
C GLY A 262 16.18 -14.37 2.36
N ILE A 263 15.55 -13.82 1.31
CA ILE A 263 14.86 -12.52 1.40
C ILE A 263 13.37 -12.74 1.68
N TYR A 264 12.76 -13.73 1.04
CA TYR A 264 11.35 -14.06 1.24
C TYR A 264 11.03 -14.42 2.71
N ASN A 265 11.87 -15.25 3.36
CA ASN A 265 11.57 -15.76 4.70
C ASN A 265 11.52 -14.63 5.75
N PRO A 266 12.51 -13.71 5.87
CA PRO A 266 12.39 -12.56 6.76
C PRO A 266 11.21 -11.65 6.42
N ILE A 267 10.94 -11.38 5.13
CA ILE A 267 9.81 -10.55 4.71
C ILE A 267 8.48 -11.16 5.18
N ARG A 268 8.35 -12.49 5.17
CA ARG A 268 7.17 -13.17 5.70
C ARG A 268 6.99 -12.93 7.21
N VAL A 269 8.08 -12.95 7.99
CA VAL A 269 8.03 -12.57 9.42
C VAL A 269 7.61 -11.12 9.63
N LEU A 270 7.92 -10.20 8.71
CA LEU A 270 7.44 -8.83 8.80
C LEU A 270 5.91 -8.75 8.64
N VAL A 271 5.32 -9.56 7.76
CA VAL A 271 3.86 -9.68 7.66
C VAL A 271 3.26 -10.23 8.95
N ALA A 272 3.88 -11.26 9.53
CA ALA A 272 3.49 -11.79 10.84
C ALA A 272 3.59 -10.72 11.95
N SER A 273 4.59 -9.82 11.88
CA SER A 273 4.77 -8.71 12.82
C SER A 273 3.63 -7.69 12.76
N TYR A 274 3.09 -7.40 11.57
CA TYR A 274 1.89 -6.56 11.41
C TYR A 274 0.66 -7.18 12.09
N LEU A 275 0.49 -8.50 11.94
CA LEU A 275 -0.61 -9.24 12.56
C LEU A 275 -0.43 -9.35 14.09
N PHE A 276 0.80 -9.55 14.56
CA PHE A 276 1.15 -9.46 15.98
C PHE A 276 0.74 -8.09 16.55
N MET A 277 1.10 -6.99 15.89
CA MET A 277 0.71 -5.64 16.33
C MET A 277 -0.81 -5.43 16.33
N THR A 278 -1.53 -6.04 15.39
CA THR A 278 -3.00 -6.03 15.36
C THR A 278 -3.57 -6.74 16.60
N GLY A 279 -3.09 -7.94 16.91
CA GLY A 279 -3.48 -8.70 18.11
C GLY A 279 -3.13 -7.96 19.40
N TYR A 280 -1.91 -7.44 19.51
CA TYR A 280 -1.42 -6.69 20.67
C TYR A 280 -2.19 -5.38 20.88
N GLY A 281 -2.21 -4.50 19.88
CA GLY A 281 -2.73 -3.14 20.00
C GLY A 281 -4.23 -3.10 20.27
N HIS A 282 -5.02 -3.92 19.58
CA HIS A 282 -6.47 -3.96 19.80
C HIS A 282 -6.84 -4.63 21.12
N THR A 283 -6.16 -5.71 21.52
CA THR A 283 -6.38 -6.35 22.83
C THR A 283 -6.00 -5.41 23.97
N MET A 284 -4.86 -4.73 23.88
CA MET A 284 -4.43 -3.73 24.86
C MET A 284 -5.46 -2.60 25.00
N PHE A 285 -6.05 -2.14 23.90
CA PHE A 285 -7.15 -1.18 23.99
C PHE A 285 -8.35 -1.74 24.75
N TYR A 286 -8.83 -2.94 24.40
CA TYR A 286 -10.04 -3.48 25.03
C TYR A 286 -9.84 -3.77 26.53
N LEU A 287 -8.63 -4.18 26.92
CA LEU A 287 -8.26 -4.35 28.33
C LEU A 287 -8.22 -3.03 29.09
N ARG A 288 -7.75 -1.93 28.48
CA ARG A 288 -7.61 -0.63 29.16
C ARG A 288 -8.83 0.26 29.11
N LYS A 289 -9.52 0.30 27.97
CA LYS A 289 -10.63 1.25 27.73
C LYS A 289 -12.00 0.59 27.88
N ALA A 290 -12.08 -0.74 27.79
CA ALA A 290 -13.32 -1.51 27.88
C ALA A 290 -14.46 -1.01 26.94
N ASP A 291 -14.12 -0.31 25.87
CA ASP A 291 -15.08 0.16 24.86
C ASP A 291 -15.23 -0.89 23.75
N PHE A 292 -16.41 -1.51 23.75
CA PHE A 292 -16.84 -2.53 22.79
C PHE A 292 -17.90 -2.02 21.80
N GLY A 293 -18.06 -0.70 21.67
CA GLY A 293 -19.06 -0.08 20.82
C GLY A 293 -18.90 -0.39 19.34
N PHE A 294 -20.04 -0.58 18.65
CA PHE A 294 -20.08 -0.83 17.20
C PHE A 294 -19.46 0.30 16.37
N THR A 295 -19.59 1.56 16.82
CA THR A 295 -19.01 2.73 16.14
C THR A 295 -17.49 2.60 15.98
N ARG A 296 -16.80 2.08 17.00
CA ARG A 296 -15.35 1.86 16.93
C ARG A 296 -14.99 0.75 15.96
N LEU A 297 -15.72 -0.37 16.01
CA LEU A 297 -15.55 -1.49 15.08
C LEU A 297 -15.69 -1.01 13.62
N ALA A 298 -16.78 -0.29 13.33
CA ALA A 298 -17.04 0.27 12.01
C ALA A 298 -15.94 1.26 11.57
N ARG A 299 -15.52 2.17 12.45
CA ARG A 299 -14.47 3.16 12.15
C ARG A 299 -13.13 2.52 11.78
N VAL A 300 -12.70 1.48 12.51
CA VAL A 300 -11.46 0.77 12.19
C VAL A 300 -11.59 0.01 10.87
N LEU A 301 -12.70 -0.72 10.66
CA LEU A 301 -12.91 -1.48 9.42
C LEU A 301 -13.00 -0.58 8.18
N ILE A 302 -13.70 0.56 8.28
CA ILE A 302 -13.77 1.53 7.18
C ILE A 302 -12.38 2.10 6.89
N ARG A 303 -11.62 2.53 7.92
CA ARG A 303 -10.27 3.08 7.72
C ARG A 303 -9.33 2.09 7.03
N LEU A 304 -9.42 0.81 7.36
CA LEU A 304 -8.61 -0.25 6.77
C LEU A 304 -9.03 -0.52 5.31
N ASN A 305 -10.34 -0.57 5.03
CA ASN A 305 -10.85 -1.08 3.75
C ASN A 305 -11.22 0.01 2.72
N LEU A 306 -11.21 1.28 3.08
CA LEU A 306 -11.72 2.37 2.22
C LEU A 306 -11.09 2.37 0.82
N VAL A 307 -9.76 2.19 0.72
CA VAL A 307 -9.05 2.15 -0.56
C VAL A 307 -9.20 0.77 -1.23
N THR A 308 -9.04 -0.32 -0.49
CA THR A 308 -9.06 -1.68 -1.05
C THR A 308 -10.43 -2.15 -1.53
N VAL A 309 -11.53 -1.53 -1.08
CA VAL A 309 -12.86 -1.82 -1.63
C VAL A 309 -13.08 -1.08 -2.96
N VAL A 310 -12.45 0.07 -3.16
CA VAL A 310 -12.59 0.88 -4.38
C VAL A 310 -11.71 0.38 -5.53
N LEU A 311 -10.49 -0.08 -5.22
CA LEU A 311 -9.52 -0.51 -6.23
C LEU A 311 -9.97 -1.68 -7.12
N PRO A 312 -10.58 -2.77 -6.62
CA PRO A 312 -11.02 -3.89 -7.46
C PRO A 312 -11.93 -3.45 -8.60
N TYR A 313 -12.90 -2.57 -8.31
CA TYR A 313 -13.81 -2.06 -9.34
C TYR A 313 -13.12 -1.09 -10.29
N THR A 314 -12.27 -0.20 -9.78
CA THR A 314 -11.61 0.81 -10.63
C THR A 314 -10.51 0.22 -11.50
N MET A 315 -9.76 -0.76 -10.99
CA MET A 315 -8.66 -1.43 -11.69
C MET A 315 -9.09 -2.72 -12.43
N ASN A 316 -10.34 -3.15 -12.27
CA ASN A 316 -10.87 -4.43 -12.75
C ASN A 316 -10.01 -5.63 -12.30
N THR A 317 -9.68 -5.67 -11.01
CA THR A 317 -8.84 -6.71 -10.37
C THR A 317 -9.61 -7.49 -9.32
N ASP A 318 -9.09 -8.65 -8.93
CA ASP A 318 -9.66 -9.42 -7.85
C ASP A 318 -9.35 -8.80 -6.48
N TYR A 319 -10.35 -8.78 -5.61
CA TYR A 319 -10.19 -8.24 -4.25
C TYR A 319 -9.11 -8.99 -3.44
N ILE A 320 -8.99 -10.30 -3.64
CA ILE A 320 -7.96 -11.13 -2.99
C ILE A 320 -6.53 -10.74 -3.41
N SER A 321 -6.34 -10.07 -4.56
CA SER A 321 -5.02 -9.54 -4.93
C SER A 321 -4.47 -8.58 -3.87
N TYR A 322 -5.34 -7.89 -3.13
CA TYR A 322 -4.98 -7.02 -2.00
C TYR A 322 -5.10 -7.73 -0.64
N TYR A 323 -4.78 -9.03 -0.56
CA TYR A 323 -5.09 -9.93 0.57
C TYR A 323 -4.73 -9.40 1.97
N PHE A 324 -3.71 -8.55 2.11
CA PHE A 324 -3.24 -8.07 3.41
C PHE A 324 -4.33 -7.32 4.18
N THR A 325 -5.08 -6.43 3.52
CA THR A 325 -6.13 -5.64 4.16
C THR A 325 -7.32 -6.48 4.65
N PRO A 326 -7.93 -7.37 3.84
CA PRO A 326 -8.97 -8.28 4.34
C PRO A 326 -8.44 -9.25 5.40
N LEU A 327 -7.18 -9.68 5.31
CA LEU A 327 -6.55 -10.52 6.34
C LEU A 327 -6.50 -9.81 7.70
N VAL A 328 -5.99 -8.58 7.75
CA VAL A 328 -5.95 -7.76 8.98
C VAL A 328 -7.36 -7.47 9.48
N SER A 329 -8.31 -7.19 8.58
CA SER A 329 -9.71 -6.93 8.94
C SER A 329 -10.39 -8.14 9.59
N MET A 330 -10.17 -9.34 9.03
CA MET A 330 -10.67 -10.59 9.60
C MET A 330 -10.09 -10.81 11.00
N TRP A 331 -8.77 -10.68 11.15
CA TRP A 331 -8.13 -10.83 12.46
C TRP A 331 -8.59 -9.80 13.49
N TYR A 332 -8.83 -8.55 13.06
CA TYR A 332 -9.42 -7.54 13.94
C TYR A 332 -10.83 -7.93 14.41
N ILE A 333 -11.66 -8.48 13.51
CA ILE A 333 -13.00 -9.00 13.87
C ILE A 333 -12.88 -10.17 14.86
N VAL A 334 -11.96 -11.10 14.64
CA VAL A 334 -11.70 -12.22 15.57
C VAL A 334 -11.29 -11.70 16.95
N VAL A 335 -10.35 -10.75 17.02
CA VAL A 335 -9.93 -10.12 18.28
C VAL A 335 -11.10 -9.41 18.96
N TYR A 336 -11.91 -8.65 18.21
CA TYR A 336 -13.10 -7.99 18.74
C TYR A 336 -14.12 -8.99 19.28
N ALA A 337 -14.44 -10.06 18.54
CA ALA A 337 -15.37 -11.09 18.97
C ALA A 337 -14.88 -11.78 20.26
N THR A 338 -13.61 -12.18 20.29
CA THR A 338 -13.01 -12.82 21.48
C THR A 338 -13.03 -11.90 22.69
N MET A 339 -12.76 -10.59 22.53
CA MET A 339 -12.76 -9.67 23.66
C MET A 339 -14.17 -9.23 24.09
N SER A 340 -15.12 -9.09 23.16
CA SER A 340 -16.48 -8.61 23.42
C SER A 340 -17.41 -9.68 23.99
N LEU A 341 -17.30 -10.93 23.54
CA LEU A 341 -18.13 -12.04 24.01
C LEU A 341 -17.84 -12.32 25.48
N GLY A 342 -18.79 -12.03 26.37
CA GLY A 342 -18.57 -12.15 27.81
C GLY A 342 -17.54 -11.14 28.35
N ALA A 343 -17.51 -9.92 27.81
CA ALA A 343 -16.59 -8.85 28.23
C ALA A 343 -16.51 -8.64 29.75
N ARG A 344 -17.61 -8.89 30.47
CA ARG A 344 -17.75 -8.83 31.94
C ARG A 344 -16.75 -9.72 32.70
N PHE A 345 -16.22 -10.75 32.04
CA PHE A 345 -15.32 -11.74 32.64
C PHE A 345 -13.86 -11.55 32.22
N ASN A 346 -13.54 -10.51 31.45
CA ASN A 346 -12.18 -10.27 30.97
C ASN A 346 -11.19 -9.97 32.10
N ASP A 347 -11.66 -9.56 33.28
CA ASP A 347 -10.81 -9.32 34.45
C ASP A 347 -10.18 -10.62 35.00
N ARG A 348 -10.88 -11.76 34.81
CA ARG A 348 -10.40 -13.06 35.27
C ARG A 348 -9.47 -13.69 34.24
N ILE A 349 -8.17 -13.75 34.57
CA ILE A 349 -7.11 -14.29 33.70
C ILE A 349 -7.47 -15.67 33.14
N ALA A 350 -7.94 -16.59 33.99
CA ALA A 350 -8.28 -17.95 33.56
C ALA A 350 -9.38 -17.98 32.50
N ILE A 351 -10.42 -17.14 32.64
CA ILE A 351 -11.51 -17.06 31.67
C ILE A 351 -11.03 -16.41 30.38
N LEU A 352 -10.23 -15.34 30.47
CA LEU A 352 -9.67 -14.68 29.29
C LEU A 352 -8.74 -15.61 28.50
N LEU A 353 -7.86 -16.36 29.17
CA LEU A 353 -7.00 -17.37 28.53
C LEU A 353 -7.83 -18.48 27.89
N ALA A 354 -8.88 -18.97 28.56
CA ALA A 354 -9.79 -19.95 27.98
C ALA A 354 -10.46 -19.40 26.71
N LYS A 355 -10.91 -18.14 26.71
CA LYS A 355 -11.51 -17.49 25.54
C LYS A 355 -10.51 -17.37 24.37
N ILE A 356 -9.28 -16.96 24.64
CA ILE A 356 -8.22 -16.89 23.62
C ILE A 356 -7.95 -18.28 23.04
N LEU A 357 -7.82 -19.30 23.90
CA LEU A 357 -7.61 -20.68 23.46
C LEU A 357 -8.79 -21.22 22.64
N SER A 358 -10.03 -20.99 23.09
CA SER A 358 -11.24 -21.39 22.35
C SER A 358 -11.32 -20.72 20.99
N SER A 359 -10.99 -19.42 20.90
CA SER A 359 -10.90 -18.71 19.61
C SER A 359 -9.84 -19.32 18.71
N ALA A 360 -8.67 -19.67 19.25
CA ALA A 360 -7.58 -20.26 18.49
C ALA A 360 -7.95 -21.64 17.93
N VAL A 361 -8.56 -22.50 18.76
CA VAL A 361 -9.08 -23.80 18.31
C VAL A 361 -10.15 -23.63 17.24
N LEU A 362 -11.10 -22.71 17.43
CA LEU A 362 -12.16 -22.46 16.47
C LEU A 362 -11.62 -21.99 15.11
N MET A 363 -10.66 -21.05 15.10
CA MET A 363 -10.07 -20.55 13.87
C MET A 363 -9.23 -21.61 13.16
N THR A 364 -8.46 -22.40 13.89
CA THR A 364 -7.68 -23.52 13.31
C THR A 364 -8.60 -24.58 12.71
N TRP A 365 -9.69 -24.91 13.39
CA TRP A 365 -10.70 -25.81 12.85
C TRP A 365 -11.35 -25.26 11.57
N LEU A 366 -11.81 -24.01 11.58
CA LEU A 366 -12.43 -23.34 10.43
C LEU A 366 -11.51 -23.24 9.20
N MET A 367 -10.20 -23.06 9.41
CA MET A 367 -9.24 -22.87 8.32
C MET A 367 -8.62 -24.17 7.79
N ASN A 368 -8.74 -25.28 8.54
CA ASN A 368 -8.24 -26.59 8.13
C ASN A 368 -9.31 -27.43 7.44
N ASP A 369 -10.58 -27.31 7.87
CA ASP A 369 -11.69 -28.05 7.27
C ASP A 369 -12.24 -27.31 6.04
N SER A 370 -12.01 -27.87 4.84
CA SER A 370 -12.36 -27.20 3.58
C SER A 370 -13.87 -27.06 3.36
N TRP A 371 -14.68 -28.02 3.80
CA TRP A 371 -16.13 -28.04 3.52
C TRP A 371 -16.88 -26.82 4.08
N LEU A 372 -16.51 -26.34 5.27
CA LEU A 372 -17.17 -25.20 5.92
C LEU A 372 -16.80 -23.89 5.23
N LEU A 373 -15.52 -23.76 4.86
CA LEU A 373 -15.00 -22.60 4.15
C LEU A 373 -15.55 -22.54 2.71
N GLU A 374 -15.60 -23.68 2.03
CA GLU A 374 -16.24 -23.84 0.71
C GLU A 374 -17.71 -23.46 0.78
N ALA A 375 -18.48 -24.02 1.72
CA ALA A 375 -19.90 -23.68 1.88
C ALA A 375 -20.12 -22.18 2.16
N LEU A 376 -19.25 -21.54 2.95
CA LEU A 376 -19.32 -20.10 3.23
C LEU A 376 -19.03 -19.28 1.97
N PHE A 377 -18.01 -19.63 1.19
CA PHE A 377 -17.64 -18.91 -0.01
C PHE A 377 -18.63 -19.16 -1.15
N ASP A 378 -19.18 -20.36 -1.29
CA ASP A 378 -20.26 -20.68 -2.21
C ASP A 378 -21.53 -19.88 -1.88
N SER A 379 -21.82 -19.70 -0.58
CA SER A 379 -22.90 -18.83 -0.12
C SER A 379 -22.62 -17.37 -0.48
N LEU A 380 -21.39 -16.87 -0.30
CA LEU A 380 -21.00 -15.52 -0.70
C LEU A 380 -21.09 -15.32 -2.22
N ARG A 381 -20.71 -16.34 -3.00
CA ARG A 381 -20.80 -16.33 -4.47
C ARG A 381 -22.25 -16.30 -4.91
N SER A 382 -23.09 -17.17 -4.36
CA SER A 382 -24.49 -17.31 -4.73
C SER A 382 -25.35 -16.11 -4.32
N VAL A 383 -25.13 -15.59 -3.10
CA VAL A 383 -25.93 -14.48 -2.57
C VAL A 383 -25.36 -13.15 -3.03
N PHE A 384 -24.04 -12.93 -2.91
CA PHE A 384 -23.43 -11.61 -3.08
C PHE A 384 -22.64 -11.43 -4.38
N GLY A 385 -22.54 -12.45 -5.23
CA GLY A 385 -21.73 -12.40 -6.46
C GLY A 385 -20.23 -12.28 -6.19
N ILE A 386 -19.77 -12.66 -4.99
CA ILE A 386 -18.37 -12.53 -4.58
C ILE A 386 -17.63 -13.81 -4.96
N ASP A 387 -16.80 -13.74 -6.01
CA ASP A 387 -16.01 -14.88 -6.47
C ASP A 387 -14.58 -14.86 -5.89
N TRP A 388 -14.40 -15.50 -4.74
CA TRP A 388 -13.14 -15.53 -4.02
C TRP A 388 -12.53 -16.94 -4.01
N SER A 389 -11.21 -17.03 -4.24
CA SER A 389 -10.49 -18.31 -4.16
C SER A 389 -10.36 -18.78 -2.70
N VAL A 390 -11.11 -19.83 -2.36
CA VAL A 390 -11.07 -20.52 -1.06
C VAL A 390 -9.66 -21.00 -0.73
N ARG A 391 -9.01 -21.65 -1.70
CA ARG A 391 -7.66 -22.23 -1.53
C ARG A 391 -6.62 -21.16 -1.26
N GLU A 392 -6.66 -20.04 -1.99
CA GLU A 392 -5.72 -18.95 -1.75
C GLU A 392 -5.99 -18.32 -0.37
N TRP A 393 -7.25 -18.06 -0.03
CA TRP A 393 -7.60 -17.50 1.28
C TRP A 393 -7.12 -18.37 2.45
N ALA A 394 -7.44 -19.67 2.42
CA ALA A 394 -7.01 -20.62 3.44
C ALA A 394 -5.47 -20.68 3.55
N PHE A 395 -4.76 -20.69 2.42
CA PHE A 395 -3.30 -20.66 2.43
C PHE A 395 -2.74 -19.39 3.09
N ARG A 396 -3.28 -18.21 2.78
CA ARG A 396 -2.82 -16.93 3.35
C ARG A 396 -3.05 -16.84 4.86
N VAL A 397 -4.20 -17.32 5.34
CA VAL A 397 -4.56 -17.31 6.76
C VAL A 397 -3.76 -18.34 7.55
N ASN A 398 -3.65 -19.58 7.05
CA ASN A 398 -2.96 -20.67 7.76
C ASN A 398 -1.47 -20.38 7.99
N LEU A 399 -0.84 -19.60 7.11
CA LEU A 399 0.56 -19.19 7.29
C LEU A 399 0.78 -18.39 8.60
N ASP A 400 -0.18 -17.55 9.01
CA ASP A 400 -0.04 -16.66 10.18
C ASP A 400 -1.06 -17.00 11.29
N ILE A 401 -1.55 -18.24 11.35
CA ILE A 401 -2.73 -18.56 12.18
C ILE A 401 -2.54 -18.34 13.69
N TRP A 402 -1.31 -18.43 14.19
CA TRP A 402 -1.02 -18.33 15.62
C TRP A 402 -0.55 -16.93 16.07
N ILE A 403 0.01 -16.12 15.17
CA ILE A 403 0.76 -14.92 15.56
C ILE A 403 -0.11 -13.85 16.23
N VAL A 404 -1.37 -13.72 15.80
CA VAL A 404 -2.32 -12.77 16.39
C VAL A 404 -2.60 -13.12 17.85
N TYR A 405 -2.79 -14.41 18.16
CA TYR A 405 -2.97 -14.88 19.54
C TYR A 405 -1.75 -14.63 20.40
N ILE A 406 -0.54 -14.80 19.86
CA ILE A 406 0.69 -14.39 20.56
C ILE A 406 0.65 -12.89 20.89
N GLY A 407 0.22 -12.04 19.95
CA GLY A 407 -0.01 -10.61 20.22
C GLY A 407 -1.01 -10.36 21.35
N MET A 408 -2.13 -11.08 21.37
CA MET A 408 -3.12 -10.98 22.46
C MET A 408 -2.53 -11.39 23.82
N LEU A 409 -1.76 -12.48 23.85
CA LEU A 409 -1.09 -12.95 25.06
C LEU A 409 -0.03 -11.96 25.55
N THR A 410 0.75 -11.36 24.63
CA THR A 410 1.70 -10.31 24.99
C THR A 410 0.99 -9.10 25.59
N ALA A 411 -0.16 -8.69 25.04
CA ALA A 411 -0.95 -7.60 25.62
C ALA A 411 -1.42 -7.92 27.05
N LEU A 412 -1.86 -9.16 27.30
CA LEU A 412 -2.24 -9.63 28.63
C LEU A 412 -1.06 -9.61 29.61
N VAL A 413 0.09 -10.16 29.20
CA VAL A 413 1.32 -10.18 30.02
C VAL A 413 1.76 -8.77 30.38
N VAL A 414 1.82 -7.86 29.40
CA VAL A 414 2.22 -6.46 29.63
C VAL A 414 1.22 -5.75 30.55
N THR A 415 -0.08 -6.04 30.42
CA THR A 415 -1.10 -5.47 31.32
C THR A 415 -0.89 -5.93 32.75
N LYS A 416 -0.64 -7.24 32.97
CA LYS A 416 -0.45 -7.80 34.31
C LYS A 416 0.88 -7.42 34.96
N ILE A 417 1.95 -7.22 34.17
CA ILE A 417 3.20 -6.65 34.68
C ILE A 417 2.93 -5.28 35.32
N ARG A 418 2.19 -4.41 34.62
CA ARG A 418 1.83 -3.07 35.13
C ARG A 418 0.85 -3.10 36.30
N GLU A 419 -0.18 -3.94 36.22
CA GLU A 419 -1.21 -4.04 37.28
C GLU A 419 -0.63 -4.50 38.62
N TYR A 420 0.28 -5.47 38.59
CA TYR A 420 0.94 -5.99 39.78
C TYR A 420 2.27 -5.28 40.13
N HIS A 421 2.61 -4.20 39.43
CA HIS A 421 3.86 -3.43 39.64
C HIS A 421 5.10 -4.35 39.69
N LEU A 422 5.15 -5.35 38.81
CA LEU A 422 6.24 -6.34 38.78
C LEU A 422 7.58 -5.70 38.37
N ASP A 423 7.51 -4.56 37.70
CA ASP A 423 8.63 -3.72 37.32
C ASP A 423 9.35 -3.06 38.51
N ASP A 424 8.69 -2.91 39.66
CA ASP A 424 9.29 -2.40 40.89
C ASP A 424 10.04 -3.47 41.69
N HIS A 425 9.90 -4.76 41.31
CA HIS A 425 10.48 -5.86 42.07
C HIS A 425 12.02 -5.89 41.95
N PRO A 426 12.79 -6.13 43.03
CA PRO A 426 14.27 -6.11 42.98
C PRO A 426 14.93 -7.07 41.97
N ARG A 427 14.23 -8.15 41.62
CA ARG A 427 14.68 -9.15 40.61
C ARG A 427 14.28 -8.80 39.17
N TRP A 428 13.53 -7.72 38.96
CA TRP A 428 13.09 -7.30 37.63
C TRP A 428 14.25 -7.07 36.65
N PRO A 429 15.35 -6.38 37.02
CA PRO A 429 16.48 -6.20 36.12
C PRO A 429 17.14 -7.52 35.69
N ILE A 430 17.19 -8.52 36.59
CA ILE A 430 17.72 -9.85 36.29
C ILE A 430 16.84 -10.54 35.24
N LEU A 431 15.52 -10.49 35.43
CA LEU A 431 14.56 -11.06 34.47
C LEU A 431 14.68 -10.37 33.10
N VAL A 432 14.74 -9.04 33.07
CA VAL A 432 14.93 -8.26 31.84
C VAL A 432 16.22 -8.71 31.14
N ASN A 433 17.36 -8.75 31.84
CA ASN A 433 18.63 -9.16 31.25
C ASN A 433 18.59 -10.60 30.72
N MET A 434 17.98 -11.54 31.45
CA MET A 434 17.78 -12.91 30.97
C MET A 434 16.92 -12.96 29.71
N THR A 435 15.82 -12.21 29.65
CA THR A 435 14.94 -12.16 28.47
C THR A 435 15.62 -11.50 27.27
N VAL A 436 16.47 -10.50 27.48
CA VAL A 436 17.29 -9.86 26.44
C VAL A 436 18.29 -10.85 25.87
N ILE A 437 19.04 -11.55 26.73
CA ILE A 437 20.00 -12.58 26.30
C ILE A 437 19.28 -13.68 25.51
N ALA A 438 18.17 -14.20 26.04
CA ALA A 438 17.37 -15.22 25.37
C ALA A 438 16.84 -14.73 24.00
N SER A 439 16.39 -13.47 23.92
CA SER A 439 15.91 -12.86 22.66
C SER A 439 17.02 -12.70 21.63
N THR A 440 18.23 -12.34 22.05
CA THR A 440 19.40 -12.27 21.17
C THR A 440 19.74 -13.65 20.59
N PHE A 441 19.81 -14.68 21.45
CA PHE A 441 20.05 -16.05 20.98
C PHE A 441 18.95 -16.57 20.06
N ALA A 442 17.69 -16.28 20.38
CA ALA A 442 16.54 -16.65 19.55
C ALA A 442 16.58 -15.97 18.17
N MET A 443 17.00 -14.70 18.10
CA MET A 443 17.18 -13.99 16.83
C MET A 443 18.30 -14.58 15.98
N VAL A 444 19.46 -14.89 16.59
CA VAL A 444 20.59 -15.55 15.90
C VAL A 444 20.20 -16.93 15.41
N TRP A 445 19.52 -17.72 16.24
CA TRP A 445 18.98 -19.03 15.86
C TRP A 445 18.01 -18.91 14.68
N TYR A 446 17.08 -17.96 14.70
CA TYR A 446 16.12 -17.76 13.61
C TYR A 446 16.81 -17.48 12.27
N PHE A 447 17.77 -16.53 12.24
CA PHE A 447 18.50 -16.23 11.00
C PHE A 447 19.34 -17.41 10.52
N THR A 448 19.90 -18.19 11.44
CA THR A 448 20.64 -19.41 11.07
C THR A 448 19.70 -20.48 10.50
N PHE A 449 18.51 -20.64 11.10
CA PHE A 449 17.49 -21.58 10.68
C PHE A 449 16.87 -21.22 9.32
N GLU A 450 16.56 -19.95 9.08
CA GLU A 450 15.90 -19.54 7.83
C GLU A 450 16.87 -19.63 6.63
N LEU A 451 18.14 -19.25 6.83
CA LEU A 451 19.18 -19.36 5.81
C LEU A 451 19.54 -20.82 5.47
N SER A 452 19.26 -21.77 6.37
CA SER A 452 19.47 -23.19 6.11
C SER A 452 18.32 -23.87 5.35
N GLN A 453 17.21 -23.16 5.10
CA GLN A 453 16.09 -23.73 4.35
C GLN A 453 16.36 -23.75 2.84
N GLU A 454 16.19 -24.92 2.23
CA GLU A 454 16.41 -25.13 0.79
C GLU A 454 15.48 -24.31 -0.10
N SER A 455 14.24 -24.10 0.35
CA SER A 455 13.22 -23.40 -0.44
C SER A 455 12.22 -22.65 0.44
N LYS A 456 11.57 -21.64 -0.16
CA LYS A 456 10.44 -20.93 0.46
C LYS A 456 9.27 -21.85 0.80
N PHE A 457 9.09 -22.96 0.06
CA PHE A 457 8.01 -23.90 0.32
C PHE A 457 8.28 -24.70 1.60
N SER A 458 9.53 -25.14 1.79
CA SER A 458 9.98 -25.79 3.03
C SER A 458 9.88 -24.84 4.22
N TYR A 459 10.25 -23.57 4.06
CA TYR A 459 10.07 -22.57 5.11
C TYR A 459 8.59 -22.34 5.45
N ASN A 460 7.71 -22.24 4.45
CA ASN A 460 6.28 -21.99 4.65
C ASN A 460 5.59 -23.04 5.53
N SER A 461 6.04 -24.31 5.55
CA SER A 461 5.48 -25.31 6.46
C SER A 461 5.87 -25.10 7.92
N TRP A 462 7.04 -24.50 8.18
CA TRP A 462 7.52 -24.18 9.52
C TRP A 462 7.02 -22.84 10.03
N HIS A 463 6.86 -21.87 9.13
CA HIS A 463 6.54 -20.47 9.44
C HIS A 463 5.42 -20.27 10.47
N PRO A 464 4.25 -20.94 10.40
CA PRO A 464 3.18 -20.76 11.39
C PRO A 464 3.62 -21.02 12.83
N TYR A 465 4.58 -21.93 13.03
CA TYR A 465 5.01 -22.41 14.34
C TYR A 465 6.25 -21.69 14.87
N ILE A 466 6.99 -20.97 14.03
CA ILE A 466 8.26 -20.34 14.43
C ILE A 466 8.25 -18.82 14.27
N SER A 467 7.31 -18.25 13.52
CA SER A 467 7.29 -16.82 13.19
C SER A 467 7.23 -15.93 14.43
N PHE A 468 6.61 -16.39 15.51
CA PHE A 468 6.51 -15.63 16.75
C PHE A 468 7.86 -15.41 17.45
N ILE A 469 8.84 -16.28 17.22
CA ILE A 469 10.16 -16.23 17.88
C ILE A 469 10.88 -14.92 17.52
N PRO A 470 11.21 -14.63 16.25
CA PRO A 470 11.86 -13.37 15.87
C PRO A 470 10.99 -12.14 16.18
N VAL A 471 9.65 -12.24 16.09
CA VAL A 471 8.74 -11.13 16.40
C VAL A 471 8.81 -10.73 17.86
N LEU A 472 8.71 -11.70 18.78
CA LEU A 472 8.84 -11.44 20.21
C LEU A 472 10.26 -11.01 20.58
N SER A 473 11.28 -11.64 19.99
CA SER A 473 12.67 -11.24 20.22
C SER A 473 12.91 -9.79 19.80
N PHE A 474 12.41 -9.36 18.63
CA PHE A 474 12.48 -7.96 18.21
C PHE A 474 11.73 -7.03 19.18
N ALA A 475 10.51 -7.39 19.57
CA ALA A 475 9.72 -6.59 20.50
C ALA A 475 10.42 -6.41 21.87
N ILE A 476 11.04 -7.46 22.40
CA ILE A 476 11.79 -7.41 23.67
C ILE A 476 13.06 -6.58 23.51
N LEU A 477 13.87 -6.85 22.48
CA LEU A 477 15.12 -6.14 22.24
C LEU A 477 14.91 -4.64 22.01
N ARG A 478 13.89 -4.27 21.22
CA ARG A 478 13.52 -2.87 20.94
C ARG A 478 13.02 -2.11 22.18
N ASN A 479 12.58 -2.83 23.21
CA ASN A 479 12.07 -2.28 24.46
C ASN A 479 13.00 -2.54 25.68
N SER A 480 14.21 -3.03 25.45
CA SER A 480 15.09 -3.53 26.52
C SER A 480 15.60 -2.43 27.46
N THR A 481 15.81 -1.21 26.96
CA THR A 481 16.32 -0.07 27.75
C THR A 481 15.41 1.15 27.62
N PRO A 482 15.40 2.06 28.62
CA PRO A 482 14.64 3.32 28.53
C PRO A 482 15.03 4.15 27.30
N LEU A 483 16.33 4.20 26.96
CA LEU A 483 16.82 4.92 25.79
C LEU A 483 16.19 4.40 24.48
N LEU A 484 16.09 3.08 24.33
CA LEU A 484 15.42 2.50 23.18
C LEU A 484 13.92 2.81 23.21
N ARG A 485 13.28 2.78 24.38
CA ARG A 485 11.84 3.12 24.49
C ARG A 485 11.52 4.57 24.18
N SER A 486 12.42 5.50 24.49
CA SER A 486 12.21 6.93 24.28
C SER A 486 12.76 7.45 22.95
N THR A 487 13.56 6.67 22.22
CA THR A 487 14.11 7.09 20.91
C THR A 487 13.32 6.46 19.76
N SER A 488 12.89 7.26 18.79
CA SER A 488 12.25 6.79 17.57
C SER A 488 12.76 7.46 16.29
N SER A 489 12.76 6.75 15.15
CA SER A 489 13.14 7.35 13.86
C SER A 489 11.98 8.10 13.22
N LYS A 490 12.14 9.42 12.99
CA LYS A 490 11.12 10.23 12.33
C LYS A 490 10.84 9.81 10.89
N ALA A 491 11.87 9.38 10.15
CA ALA A 491 11.70 8.95 8.75
C ALA A 491 10.90 7.65 8.67
N PHE A 492 11.23 6.67 9.51
CA PHE A 492 10.46 5.42 9.56
C PHE A 492 9.06 5.66 10.12
N ALA A 493 8.90 6.46 11.19
CA ALA A 493 7.57 6.79 11.70
C ALA A 493 6.70 7.51 10.65
N PHE A 494 7.28 8.33 9.77
CA PHE A 494 6.56 8.93 8.64
C PHE A 494 5.99 7.87 7.70
N VAL A 495 6.81 6.93 7.23
CA VAL A 495 6.34 5.84 6.36
C VAL A 495 5.36 4.91 7.10
N GLY A 496 5.56 4.71 8.40
CA GLY A 496 4.68 3.93 9.26
C GLY A 496 3.25 4.44 9.28
N ARG A 497 3.09 5.76 9.40
CA ARG A 497 1.77 6.43 9.44
C ARG A 497 0.94 6.23 8.18
N CYS A 498 1.59 6.09 7.01
CA CYS A 498 0.96 5.80 5.73
C CYS A 498 1.29 4.39 5.23
N SER A 499 1.61 3.45 6.13
CA SER A 499 2.07 2.09 5.76
C SER A 499 0.98 1.29 5.02
N LEU A 500 -0.28 1.46 5.40
CA LEU A 500 -1.41 0.83 4.72
C LEU A 500 -1.55 1.35 3.28
N GLU A 501 -1.55 2.67 3.09
CA GLU A 501 -1.66 3.29 1.77
C GLU A 501 -0.46 2.95 0.90
N THR A 502 0.77 3.02 1.42
CA THR A 502 1.96 2.60 0.66
C THR A 502 1.88 1.12 0.28
N PHE A 503 1.31 0.25 1.13
CA PHE A 503 1.14 -1.17 0.80
C PHE A 503 0.17 -1.36 -0.37
N ILE A 504 -0.89 -0.57 -0.45
CA ILE A 504 -1.93 -0.73 -1.47
C ILE A 504 -1.56 -0.01 -2.77
N VAL A 505 -1.14 1.25 -2.68
CA VAL A 505 -0.80 2.12 -3.82
C VAL A 505 0.37 1.56 -4.62
N GLN A 506 1.28 0.80 -3.99
CA GLN A 506 2.42 0.21 -4.71
C GLN A 506 1.98 -0.67 -5.89
N PHE A 507 0.80 -1.31 -5.84
CA PHE A 507 0.37 -2.28 -6.86
C PHE A 507 0.25 -1.67 -8.26
N HIS A 508 -0.14 -0.40 -8.33
CA HIS A 508 -0.58 0.26 -9.57
C HIS A 508 0.08 1.62 -9.83
N TYR A 509 0.80 2.19 -8.87
CA TYR A 509 1.41 3.51 -9.04
C TYR A 509 2.93 3.51 -8.93
N TRP A 510 3.49 2.62 -8.13
CA TRP A 510 4.96 2.44 -8.05
C TRP A 510 5.41 1.23 -8.85
N LEU A 511 4.63 0.15 -8.73
CA LEU A 511 4.64 -1.01 -9.62
C LEU A 511 3.53 -0.85 -10.66
N ALA A 512 3.51 -1.77 -11.61
CA ALA A 512 2.49 -1.80 -12.65
C ALA A 512 2.10 -3.24 -13.00
N GLY A 513 0.98 -3.40 -13.71
CA GLY A 513 0.44 -4.70 -14.12
C GLY A 513 0.17 -5.60 -12.92
N ASP A 514 -0.47 -5.08 -11.88
CA ASP A 514 -0.76 -5.79 -10.62
C ASP A 514 0.50 -6.39 -9.99
N THR A 515 1.53 -5.56 -9.81
CA THR A 515 2.85 -5.94 -9.28
C THR A 515 3.74 -6.78 -10.20
N LYS A 516 3.44 -6.92 -11.49
CA LYS A 516 4.29 -7.69 -12.41
C LYS A 516 5.44 -6.87 -12.98
N GLY A 517 5.20 -5.58 -13.20
CA GLY A 517 6.19 -4.62 -13.69
C GLY A 517 6.48 -3.49 -12.71
N VAL A 518 7.27 -2.54 -13.18
CA VAL A 518 7.61 -1.27 -12.54
C VAL A 518 7.14 -0.14 -13.45
N LEU A 519 6.60 0.92 -12.85
CA LEU A 519 6.19 2.12 -13.60
C LEU A 519 7.41 2.93 -14.05
N LEU A 520 7.43 3.32 -15.32
CA LEU A 520 8.49 4.14 -15.90
C LEU A 520 7.96 5.52 -16.28
N VAL A 521 8.38 6.53 -15.50
CA VAL A 521 8.08 7.95 -15.72
C VAL A 521 9.18 8.61 -16.54
N VAL A 522 10.45 8.22 -16.31
CA VAL A 522 11.59 8.69 -17.10
C VAL A 522 11.91 7.66 -18.18
N HIS A 523 11.68 8.04 -19.44
CA HIS A 523 11.91 7.18 -20.60
C HIS A 523 13.37 6.71 -20.70
N GLY A 524 13.56 5.42 -20.99
CA GLY A 524 14.86 4.80 -21.24
C GLY A 524 15.43 4.02 -20.06
N THR A 525 15.80 2.77 -20.31
CA THR A 525 16.31 1.81 -19.29
C THR A 525 17.60 2.26 -18.60
N GLN A 526 18.44 3.04 -19.29
CA GLN A 526 19.66 3.64 -18.74
C GLN A 526 19.40 4.59 -17.56
N TRP A 527 18.21 5.20 -17.51
CA TRP A 527 17.81 6.13 -16.45
C TRP A 527 17.07 5.45 -15.30
N ARG A 528 17.11 4.11 -15.22
CA ARG A 528 16.41 3.33 -14.18
C ARG A 528 16.69 3.81 -12.74
N PRO A 529 17.93 4.16 -12.33
CA PRO A 529 18.17 4.71 -10.99
C PRO A 529 17.48 6.06 -10.77
N LEU A 530 17.48 6.93 -11.77
CA LEU A 530 16.79 8.22 -11.71
C LEU A 530 15.26 8.03 -11.67
N ASN A 531 14.73 7.10 -12.47
CA ASN A 531 13.32 6.73 -12.43
C ASN A 531 12.93 6.22 -11.05
N PHE A 532 13.74 5.36 -10.42
CA PHE A 532 13.48 4.87 -9.07
C PHE A 532 13.36 6.02 -8.07
N VAL A 533 14.26 7.00 -8.10
CA VAL A 533 14.20 8.16 -7.19
C VAL A 533 12.92 8.98 -7.41
N ILE A 534 12.63 9.34 -8.67
CA ILE A 534 11.47 10.18 -9.00
C ILE A 534 10.16 9.47 -8.68
N THR A 535 10.01 8.22 -9.11
CA THR A 535 8.80 7.43 -8.85
C THR A 535 8.61 7.16 -7.36
N THR A 536 9.68 6.96 -6.59
CA THR A 536 9.60 6.80 -5.13
C THR A 536 9.10 8.08 -4.44
N ILE A 537 9.58 9.26 -4.86
CA ILE A 537 9.09 10.55 -4.33
C ILE A 537 7.61 10.74 -4.65
N MET A 538 7.22 10.52 -5.92
CA MET A 538 5.82 10.60 -6.35
C MET A 538 4.92 9.64 -5.56
N PHE A 539 5.37 8.40 -5.40
CA PHE A 539 4.66 7.34 -4.70
C PHE A 539 4.47 7.64 -3.21
N LEU A 540 5.52 8.05 -2.51
CA LEU A 540 5.43 8.39 -1.08
C LEU A 540 4.54 9.62 -0.86
N TYR A 541 4.64 10.64 -1.73
CA TYR A 541 3.76 11.80 -1.67
C TYR A 541 2.29 11.42 -1.86
N LEU A 542 1.97 10.63 -2.89
CA LEU A 542 0.59 10.19 -3.14
C LEU A 542 0.06 9.36 -1.98
N SER A 543 0.88 8.47 -1.41
CA SER A 543 0.50 7.62 -0.27
C SER A 543 0.24 8.44 0.99
N ASP A 544 1.07 9.45 1.28
CA ASP A 544 0.87 10.38 2.40
C ASP A 544 -0.43 11.20 2.24
N ARG A 545 -0.65 11.78 1.05
CA ARG A 545 -1.88 12.53 0.76
C ARG A 545 -3.12 11.65 0.85
N LEU A 546 -3.06 10.42 0.35
CA LEU A 546 -4.16 9.46 0.44
C LEU A 546 -4.40 9.04 1.90
N ALA A 547 -3.36 8.82 2.70
CA ALA A 547 -3.48 8.48 4.11
C ALA A 547 -4.12 9.61 4.93
N TRP A 548 -3.78 10.85 4.60
CA TRP A 548 -4.44 12.03 5.15
C TRP A 548 -5.93 12.08 4.73
N ALA A 549 -6.25 11.86 3.46
CA ALA A 549 -7.62 11.88 2.95
C ALA A 549 -8.50 10.81 3.62
N THR A 550 -8.05 9.55 3.64
CA THR A 550 -8.79 8.42 4.22
C THR A 550 -9.05 8.62 5.72
N SER A 551 -8.09 9.22 6.43
CA SER A 551 -8.20 9.52 7.87
C SER A 551 -9.23 10.61 8.18
N ASN A 552 -9.46 11.55 7.26
CA ASN A 552 -10.49 12.59 7.40
C ASN A 552 -11.87 12.15 6.90
N ILE A 553 -11.93 11.30 5.86
CA ILE A 553 -13.19 10.77 5.32
C ILE A 553 -13.84 9.76 6.29
N THR A 554 -13.04 8.95 6.99
CA THR A 554 -13.58 7.88 7.85
C THR A 554 -14.49 8.41 8.97
N PRO A 555 -14.12 9.44 9.75
CA PRO A 555 -15.00 10.03 10.77
C PRO A 555 -16.29 10.62 10.19
N ASP A 556 -16.24 11.25 9.02
CA ASP A 556 -17.41 11.81 8.34
C ASP A 556 -18.44 10.72 8.01
N ILE A 557 -17.98 9.55 7.55
CA ILE A 557 -18.82 8.38 7.29
C ILE A 557 -19.38 7.82 8.59
N CYS A 558 -18.57 7.72 9.65
CA CYS A 558 -19.00 7.11 10.91
C CYS A 558 -19.93 8.00 11.78
N GLY A 559 -20.06 9.28 11.44
CA GLY A 559 -20.70 10.28 12.29
C GLY A 559 -19.75 10.81 13.37
N ASN A 560 -19.79 12.13 13.60
CA ASN A 560 -18.95 12.83 14.56
C ASN A 560 -19.37 12.56 16.01
N ASP A 561 -19.02 11.39 16.54
CA ASP A 561 -18.62 11.29 17.94
C ASP A 561 -17.09 11.39 17.98
N GLN A 562 -16.60 12.63 18.15
CA GLN A 562 -15.23 12.86 18.59
C GLN A 562 -15.06 12.30 20.01
N GLN A 563 -14.76 11.02 20.10
CA GLN A 563 -13.63 10.63 20.92
C GLN A 563 -12.45 10.52 19.96
N SER A 564 -11.75 11.63 19.77
CA SER A 564 -10.32 11.56 19.49
C SER A 564 -9.73 10.56 20.49
N LEU A 565 -9.00 9.55 20.01
CA LEU A 565 -8.17 8.72 20.88
C LEU A 565 -7.38 9.69 21.78
N PRO A 566 -7.60 9.69 23.11
CA PRO A 566 -6.71 10.44 23.97
C PRO A 566 -5.32 9.81 23.79
N PRO A 567 -4.23 10.60 23.68
CA PRO A 567 -2.94 10.05 24.09
C PRO A 567 -3.13 9.49 25.50
N PRO A 568 -2.56 8.30 25.84
CA PRO A 568 -2.48 7.93 27.24
C PRO A 568 -1.69 9.06 27.92
N SER A 569 -2.35 9.81 28.80
CA SER A 569 -1.68 10.73 29.69
C SER A 569 -0.63 9.95 30.45
N SER A 570 0.63 10.32 30.24
CA SER A 570 1.63 10.26 31.30
C SER A 570 1.11 11.12 32.45
N ASP A 571 1.34 10.63 33.66
CA ASP A 571 1.12 11.28 34.96
C ASP A 571 -0.25 11.05 35.61
N ASP A 572 -0.30 10.04 36.48
CA ASP A 572 -1.07 10.09 37.72
C ASP A 572 -0.09 9.86 38.88
N VAL A 573 0.44 10.96 39.43
CA VAL A 573 1.05 10.98 40.76
C VAL A 573 -0.09 10.94 41.77
N VAL A 574 -0.19 9.84 42.51
CA VAL A 574 -1.10 9.70 43.64
C VAL A 574 -0.47 10.41 44.84
N GLU A 575 -0.98 11.59 45.19
CA GLU A 575 -0.84 12.15 46.54
C GLU A 575 -2.17 11.97 47.30
N GLN A 576 -2.09 11.27 48.43
CA GLN A 576 -3.19 11.10 49.39
C GLN A 576 -3.39 12.37 50.21
N GLY A 577 -4.65 12.81 50.36
CA GLY A 577 -5.02 13.83 51.34
C GLY A 577 -6.52 14.11 51.39
N ASN A 578 -7.20 13.52 52.38
CA ASN A 578 -8.58 13.82 52.74
C ASN A 578 -8.82 15.31 53.05
N THR A 579 -9.87 15.92 52.49
CA THR A 579 -10.97 16.61 53.24
C THR A 579 -11.98 17.28 52.29
N THR A 580 -13.23 17.29 52.74
CA THR A 580 -14.51 17.70 52.12
C THR A 580 -14.69 19.23 51.89
N PRO A 581 -15.74 19.69 51.16
CA PRO A 581 -15.67 20.79 50.20
C PRO A 581 -16.24 22.14 50.68
N LEU A 582 -15.74 23.25 50.11
CA LEU A 582 -16.41 24.56 50.10
C LEU A 582 -16.08 25.33 48.80
N SER A 583 -17.11 25.78 48.11
CA SER A 583 -17.09 26.83 47.07
C SER A 583 -17.55 28.17 47.66
N PRO A 584 -17.56 29.28 46.92
CA PRO A 584 -16.47 29.95 46.17
C PRO A 584 -16.38 31.45 46.57
N PHE A 585 -15.22 32.10 46.46
CA PHE A 585 -15.16 33.57 46.44
C PHE A 585 -14.05 34.11 45.53
N ALA A 586 -14.45 35.09 44.73
CA ALA A 586 -13.67 35.85 43.76
C ALA A 586 -12.83 36.95 44.41
N ILE A 587 -11.83 37.48 43.66
CA ILE A 587 -11.26 38.86 43.59
C ILE A 587 -9.85 38.70 42.94
N LYS A 588 -9.63 39.05 41.66
CA LYS A 588 -9.30 40.35 41.02
C LYS A 588 -8.00 41.03 41.47
N ASP A 589 -7.07 41.10 40.50
CA ASP A 589 -6.08 42.14 40.12
C ASP A 589 -5.25 42.86 41.19
N GLU A 590 -3.91 42.83 41.06
CA GLU A 590 -3.13 43.98 40.55
C GLU A 590 -1.60 43.76 40.60
N ASP A 591 -0.95 44.41 39.63
CA ASP A 591 0.47 44.44 39.26
C ASP A 591 1.43 44.96 40.34
N ILE A 592 2.71 44.55 40.29
CA ILE A 592 3.89 45.41 40.57
C ILE A 592 5.08 44.96 39.68
N ASN A 593 5.75 45.97 39.13
CA ASN A 593 6.78 46.01 38.08
C ASN A 593 8.24 45.85 38.61
N VAL A 594 9.07 45.05 37.88
CA VAL A 594 10.42 45.37 37.30
C VAL A 594 11.63 45.59 38.28
N PRO A 595 12.96 45.40 37.93
CA PRO A 595 13.65 45.22 36.63
C PRO A 595 14.78 44.14 36.47
N HIS A 596 15.00 43.80 35.18
CA HIS A 596 16.24 43.62 34.38
C HIS A 596 17.58 43.16 35.00
N LEU A 597 18.21 42.17 34.34
CA LEU A 597 19.62 42.18 33.89
C LEU A 597 19.80 41.26 32.64
N LEU A 598 20.10 41.89 31.49
CA LEU A 598 21.05 41.55 30.38
C LEU A 598 21.16 40.09 29.87
N GLU A 599 21.30 39.73 28.58
CA GLU A 599 21.30 40.32 27.23
C GLU A 599 21.43 39.10 26.26
N GLU A 600 20.72 39.08 25.12
CA GLU A 600 20.76 37.99 24.11
C GLU A 600 22.04 38.01 23.23
N PRO A 601 22.31 36.97 22.39
CA PRO A 601 21.81 37.08 21.00
C PRO A 601 21.42 35.75 20.30
N ASN A 602 20.32 35.83 19.53
CA ASN A 602 20.05 35.21 18.23
C ASN A 602 20.57 33.78 17.92
N ALA A 603 19.66 32.81 17.93
CA ALA A 603 19.65 31.68 17.01
C ALA A 603 18.23 31.47 16.46
N THR A 604 18.07 31.75 15.17
CA THR A 604 16.84 31.57 14.38
C THR A 604 16.42 30.10 14.35
N ILE A 605 15.45 29.74 15.18
CA ILE A 605 14.73 28.47 15.12
C ILE A 605 13.45 28.70 14.33
N TRP A 606 13.33 28.00 13.20
CA TRP A 606 12.10 27.87 12.43
C TRP A 606 11.06 27.12 13.27
N SER A 607 10.28 27.84 14.07
CA SER A 607 9.00 27.36 14.59
C SER A 607 7.92 27.73 13.56
N THR A 608 7.45 26.74 12.81
CA THR A 608 6.15 26.86 12.13
C THR A 608 5.15 26.11 13.01
N GLY A 609 4.18 26.87 13.51
CA GLY A 609 3.35 26.52 14.64
C GLY A 609 2.21 25.56 14.34
N ASP A 610 2.00 24.63 15.27
CA ASP A 610 0.80 23.79 15.40
C ASP A 610 0.05 24.12 16.71
N GLY A 611 -0.09 25.41 17.02
CA GLY A 611 -0.74 25.89 18.24
C GLY A 611 -2.19 26.38 18.09
N GLU A 612 -2.66 26.67 16.87
CA GLU A 612 -3.97 27.32 16.68
C GLU A 612 -5.10 26.39 16.19
N ALA A 613 -4.85 25.10 15.97
CA ALA A 613 -5.86 24.20 15.39
C ALA A 613 -6.90 23.66 16.39
N ILE A 614 -6.71 23.83 17.70
CA ILE A 614 -7.51 23.13 18.73
C ILE A 614 -8.72 23.94 19.23
N SER A 615 -8.76 25.27 19.06
CA SER A 615 -9.89 26.09 19.54
C SER A 615 -11.00 26.36 18.52
N TYR A 616 -10.82 26.00 17.24
CA TYR A 616 -11.77 26.35 16.16
C TYR A 616 -12.65 25.20 15.64
N ALA A 617 -12.58 24.00 16.25
CA ALA A 617 -13.42 22.86 15.85
C ALA A 617 -14.89 22.96 16.33
N ARG A 618 -15.28 24.05 17.01
CA ARG A 618 -16.59 24.16 17.69
C ARG A 618 -17.77 24.57 16.81
N SER A 619 -17.59 24.84 15.51
CA SER A 619 -18.65 25.42 14.66
C SER A 619 -18.79 24.79 13.25
N THR A 620 -17.86 23.94 12.83
CA THR A 620 -17.65 23.61 11.42
C THR A 620 -18.19 22.25 10.96
N GLY A 621 -19.08 21.60 11.71
CA GLY A 621 -19.63 20.27 11.38
C GLY A 621 -21.10 20.19 10.93
N HIS A 622 -21.85 21.28 10.91
CA HIS A 622 -23.33 21.22 11.04
C HIS A 622 -24.20 20.73 9.86
N TRP A 623 -23.68 20.28 8.70
CA TRP A 623 -24.56 19.90 7.56
C TRP A 623 -24.28 18.54 6.92
N LEU A 624 -23.04 18.20 6.56
CA LEU A 624 -22.70 16.81 6.16
C LEU A 624 -22.87 15.86 7.34
N ALA A 625 -22.46 16.29 8.54
CA ALA A 625 -22.84 15.58 9.75
C ALA A 625 -24.37 15.55 9.88
N ARG A 626 -25.15 16.56 9.49
CA ARG A 626 -26.63 16.56 9.62
C ARG A 626 -27.34 15.61 8.65
N GLN A 627 -26.82 15.43 7.43
CA GLN A 627 -27.35 14.45 6.46
C GLN A 627 -26.90 13.03 6.85
N SER A 628 -25.65 12.88 7.31
CA SER A 628 -25.13 11.66 7.94
C SER A 628 -25.86 11.32 9.25
N GLN A 629 -26.27 12.31 10.03
CA GLN A 629 -26.97 12.20 11.31
C GLN A 629 -28.48 12.03 11.15
N SER A 630 -29.00 12.09 9.92
CA SER A 630 -30.38 11.65 9.62
C SER A 630 -30.48 10.15 9.40
N TRP A 631 -29.36 9.47 9.05
CA TRP A 631 -29.28 8.03 8.89
C TRP A 631 -28.37 7.46 9.97
N LYS A 632 -28.88 6.60 10.85
CA LYS A 632 -28.00 5.88 11.79
C LYS A 632 -26.87 5.19 10.99
N LEU A 633 -25.64 5.17 11.52
CA LEU A 633 -24.46 4.54 10.88
C LEU A 633 -24.78 3.18 10.23
N GLY A 634 -25.58 2.35 10.89
CA GLY A 634 -26.03 1.06 10.35
C GLY A 634 -26.80 1.18 9.02
N ALA A 635 -27.64 2.20 8.85
CA ALA A 635 -28.38 2.43 7.61
C ALA A 635 -27.47 2.90 6.46
N GLN A 636 -26.45 3.71 6.74
CA GLN A 636 -25.45 4.11 5.74
C GLN A 636 -24.62 2.93 5.26
N LEU A 637 -24.16 2.10 6.21
CA LEU A 637 -23.43 0.87 5.89
C LEU A 637 -24.31 -0.09 5.08
N LEU A 638 -25.59 -0.22 5.43
CA LEU A 638 -26.53 -1.07 4.70
C LEU A 638 -26.70 -0.60 3.25
N VAL A 639 -26.88 0.72 3.02
CA VAL A 639 -26.94 1.28 1.66
C VAL A 639 -25.63 1.01 0.90
N PHE A 640 -24.49 1.20 1.56
CA PHE A 640 -23.18 0.92 0.95
C PHE A 640 -23.03 -0.55 0.55
N PHE A 641 -23.37 -1.49 1.44
CA PHE A 641 -23.33 -2.92 1.12
C PHE A 641 -24.33 -3.31 0.04
N MET A 642 -25.51 -2.69 -0.02
CA MET A 642 -26.47 -2.89 -1.13
C MET A 642 -25.90 -2.41 -2.46
N VAL A 643 -25.21 -1.26 -2.49
CA VAL A 643 -24.55 -0.77 -3.71
C VAL A 643 -23.45 -1.73 -4.15
N LEU A 644 -22.59 -2.19 -3.24
CA LEU A 644 -21.56 -3.19 -3.54
C LEU A 644 -22.16 -4.50 -4.04
N TRP A 645 -23.26 -4.94 -3.43
CA TRP A 645 -23.98 -6.14 -3.83
C TRP A 645 -24.52 -6.05 -5.24
N LEU A 646 -25.20 -4.95 -5.58
CA LEU A 646 -25.69 -4.69 -6.93
C LEU A 646 -24.53 -4.59 -7.94
N LEU A 647 -23.44 -3.93 -7.57
CA LEU A 647 -22.25 -3.85 -8.40
C LEU A 647 -21.68 -5.24 -8.70
N ASN A 648 -21.55 -6.11 -7.71
CA ASN A 648 -21.04 -7.48 -7.92
C ASN A 648 -21.94 -8.32 -8.83
N ILE A 649 -23.27 -8.21 -8.69
CA ILE A 649 -24.22 -8.95 -9.53
C ILE A 649 -24.14 -8.48 -10.99
N VAL A 650 -24.04 -7.17 -11.20
CA VAL A 650 -24.03 -6.56 -12.54
C VAL A 650 -22.61 -6.54 -13.14
N TRP A 651 -21.57 -6.82 -12.35
CA TRP A 651 -20.20 -6.81 -12.83
C TRP A 651 -20.03 -7.93 -13.87
N PRO A 652 -19.46 -7.63 -15.06
CA PRO A 652 -19.21 -8.64 -16.06
C PRO A 652 -18.08 -9.55 -15.58
N TYR A 653 -18.43 -10.62 -14.86
CA TYR A 653 -17.52 -11.74 -14.68
C TYR A 653 -17.52 -12.53 -15.99
N SER A 654 -16.45 -12.41 -16.76
CA SER A 654 -16.22 -13.29 -17.90
C SER A 654 -16.03 -14.71 -17.36
N ASP A 655 -17.01 -15.58 -17.60
CA ASP A 655 -16.95 -17.03 -17.39
C ASP A 655 -15.80 -17.62 -18.23
N VAL A 656 -14.55 -17.48 -17.80
CA VAL A 656 -13.36 -18.02 -18.53
C VAL A 656 -12.83 -19.30 -17.90
N PHE A 657 -13.42 -19.78 -16.79
CA PHE A 657 -13.12 -21.08 -16.20
C PHE A 657 -14.37 -21.87 -15.80
N LYS A 658 -15.38 -21.85 -16.67
CA LYS A 658 -16.37 -22.94 -16.76
C LYS A 658 -16.01 -23.77 -17.98
N ASP A 659 -14.95 -24.56 -17.87
CA ASP A 659 -14.70 -25.81 -18.61
C ASP A 659 -13.52 -26.56 -17.98
#